data_AF-R1DU91-F1
#
_entry.id   AF-R1DU91-F1
#
_cell.length_a   1.000
_cell.length_b   1.000
_cell.length_c   1.000
_cell.angle_alpha   90.00
_cell.angle_beta   90.00
_cell.angle_gamma   90.00
#
_symmetry.space_group_name_H-M   'P 1'
#
loop_
_entity.id
_entity.type
_entity.pdbx_description
1 polymer ?
#
loop_
_entity_poly.entity_id
_entity_poly.type
_entity_poly.pdbx_seq_one_letter_code
_entity_poly.pdbx_strand_id
1 'polypeptide(L)'
;METGTALVRALGAAIERGVHIINLSFGEYAKVDDIGRFTAAANLAVHKHGLLFVTSAGNNGPALSTGGAPGTSSCCIAVGAYCSSAMMGPQYSLRAKLADIQYTWSSRGPTYDGHLNVSVSAPGGAIAPVPNWTLQGRQLMNGTSMASPNACGGITLLLSALAARGERWSPASIRRAIETTALRTPNATGSAVEVWALGRGLLQVGAALSWLEEHGGHAHCDVRFELSATTHGCSTAAGAGARGVYLREPQHSSASEVGVDVFVRPRLHEEAPNAQRVSLDVGVTLQPSAPWLSCAPFLALTHGGKGFNLKVSPGQLPPGAHYAEVAGHDSSSPRRGPLFSLPVTVCKPHANLAAPHAPCHVAFERVAFSPGHIERRFVVPPRGATWATLTLRARGAPRSREPAGSVVYMYSLTQLLPQKHIGQSSETRRVTMGVPDEAQGAGAPATEYVSTVACVGGVTLEVAVAQWWMSLGETELDVEQLTLDGRTLFSSLELHSFRRTSVEPEGSLKTLRRACRPLQAKLVPPAAPCGDVGIGDAGVGGKTPIYDYLLSYKFALKEACEGVTVRFPSLSAQLYESGYEAQLWALFDAHKRLLRWGDYYVRLQLRHDSPAHLEKLKDMPMVVDLQIAPVALSFHWSRASALDDPAAGPKPPLRRLLEPHTRVALHVASPAAPAIAEPGDTLLGSATFAKLSSEGVGAGKRPGGWPVTLFVPPAAKKEEPPKPASMDKEDETAPHRMEAALRALKISQLVKLSPKCKPPKEPAAAGEAAPLPHEAGGGEADEELAARGTDPHACGGAHLEHAEAMSEGRRAGEELLRGVLSLLDATQIAAALGVPHVDPDDKRAKQRREVDEAQKKALVGALHLKAAALADLHKVAAAAGAGDGAGDGAGDGAGDGADSKAALEALDAAVAALHRWAAKEEHWKLLVAWHRAHGYAATALAALDEHLAKEKGPPPKEKLELRLELLRELGWQHWVDNAKALLLLKYPQSYPPPFNSV
;
A
#
# COMPACT_ATOMS: atom_id res chain seq x y z
N MET A 1 3.44 -0.38 -10.30
CA MET A 1 3.40 -1.67 -9.58
C MET A 1 2.40 -2.56 -10.28
N GLU A 2 2.73 -3.83 -10.41
CA GLU A 2 1.84 -4.89 -10.85
C GLU A 2 0.66 -5.10 -9.89
N THR A 3 -0.37 -5.79 -10.38
CA THR A 3 -1.55 -6.17 -9.60
C THR A 3 -1.94 -7.59 -10.01
N GLY A 4 -2.39 -8.42 -9.06
CA GLY A 4 -2.78 -9.80 -9.37
C GLY A 4 -3.88 -9.88 -10.44
N THR A 5 -4.86 -8.97 -10.42
CA THR A 5 -5.87 -8.77 -11.49
C THR A 5 -5.23 -8.63 -12.87
N ALA A 6 -4.27 -7.71 -13.02
CA ALA A 6 -3.63 -7.49 -14.33
C ALA A 6 -2.83 -8.71 -14.78
N LEU A 7 -2.12 -9.36 -13.85
CA LEU A 7 -1.30 -10.54 -14.13
C LEU A 7 -2.14 -11.77 -14.52
N VAL A 8 -3.25 -12.04 -13.81
CA VAL A 8 -4.15 -13.16 -14.13
C VAL A 8 -4.89 -12.92 -15.46
N ARG A 9 -5.38 -11.69 -15.71
CA ARG A 9 -5.99 -11.33 -17.00
C ARG A 9 -5.00 -11.45 -18.17
N ALA A 10 -3.73 -11.06 -17.98
CA ALA A 10 -2.69 -11.23 -18.99
C ALA A 10 -2.41 -12.71 -19.31
N LEU A 11 -2.44 -13.61 -18.31
CA LEU A 11 -2.33 -15.06 -18.54
C LEU A 11 -3.54 -15.62 -19.30
N GLY A 12 -4.76 -15.19 -18.96
CA GLY A 12 -5.98 -15.56 -19.70
C GLY A 12 -5.87 -15.19 -21.19
N ALA A 13 -5.58 -13.92 -21.48
CA ALA A 13 -5.44 -13.43 -22.85
C ALA A 13 -4.27 -14.08 -23.63
N ALA A 14 -3.19 -14.47 -22.95
CA ALA A 14 -2.08 -15.19 -23.58
C ALA A 14 -2.53 -16.59 -24.05
N ILE A 15 -3.31 -17.31 -23.24
CA ILE A 15 -3.88 -18.62 -23.61
C ILE A 15 -4.90 -18.49 -24.74
N GLU A 16 -5.83 -17.54 -24.63
CA GLU A 16 -6.86 -17.27 -25.65
C GLU A 16 -6.26 -16.96 -27.03
N ARG A 17 -5.08 -16.32 -27.05
CA ARG A 17 -4.36 -15.94 -28.27
C ARG A 17 -3.32 -16.97 -28.73
N GLY A 18 -3.21 -18.13 -28.07
CA GLY A 18 -2.23 -19.17 -28.44
C GLY A 18 -0.76 -18.74 -28.27
N VAL A 19 -0.45 -17.90 -27.28
CA VAL A 19 0.92 -17.47 -26.99
C VAL A 19 1.72 -18.63 -26.39
N HIS A 20 2.83 -19.00 -27.01
CA HIS A 20 3.69 -20.12 -26.56
C HIS A 20 4.64 -19.75 -25.41
N ILE A 21 5.03 -18.49 -25.29
CA ILE A 21 6.07 -18.05 -24.34
C ILE A 21 5.81 -16.62 -23.83
N ILE A 22 6.05 -16.40 -22.54
CA ILE A 22 5.90 -15.11 -21.85
C ILE A 22 7.24 -14.72 -21.21
N ASN A 23 7.56 -13.43 -21.25
CA ASN A 23 8.65 -12.84 -20.48
C ASN A 23 8.09 -11.85 -19.44
N LEU A 24 8.46 -12.02 -18.15
CA LEU A 24 8.13 -11.09 -17.08
C LEU A 24 9.42 -10.52 -16.45
N SER A 25 9.79 -9.30 -16.83
CA SER A 25 11.04 -8.64 -16.38
C SER A 25 10.91 -7.85 -15.07
N PHE A 26 9.94 -8.20 -14.22
CA PHE A 26 9.65 -7.57 -12.94
C PHE A 26 9.07 -8.58 -11.93
N GLY A 27 9.09 -8.23 -10.66
CA GLY A 27 8.60 -9.05 -9.55
C GLY A 27 8.99 -8.47 -8.19
N GLU A 28 8.43 -9.05 -7.14
CA GLU A 28 8.54 -8.56 -5.75
C GLU A 28 8.96 -9.68 -4.79
N TYR A 29 9.34 -9.32 -3.56
CA TYR A 29 9.59 -10.33 -2.53
C TYR A 29 8.30 -11.01 -2.07
N ALA A 30 8.35 -12.33 -1.86
CA ALA A 30 7.28 -13.09 -1.19
C ALA A 30 7.73 -13.55 0.21
N LYS A 31 6.79 -13.72 1.13
CA LYS A 31 7.03 -14.34 2.46
C LYS A 31 7.21 -15.85 2.40
N VAL A 32 6.61 -16.49 1.39
CA VAL A 32 6.63 -17.92 1.12
C VAL A 32 6.66 -18.10 -0.40
N ASP A 33 7.56 -18.94 -0.88
CA ASP A 33 7.77 -19.19 -2.30
C ASP A 33 6.76 -20.20 -2.86
N ASP A 34 6.50 -20.12 -4.17
CA ASP A 34 5.69 -21.07 -4.96
C ASP A 34 4.22 -21.30 -4.52
N ILE A 35 3.66 -20.37 -3.74
CA ILE A 35 2.24 -20.39 -3.34
C ILE A 35 1.49 -19.15 -3.79
N GLY A 36 0.17 -19.13 -3.56
CA GLY A 36 -0.71 -18.00 -3.85
C GLY A 36 -1.42 -18.08 -5.19
N ARG A 37 -2.41 -17.20 -5.38
CA ARG A 37 -3.41 -17.34 -6.45
C ARG A 37 -2.85 -17.05 -7.84
N PHE A 38 -1.97 -16.06 -7.98
CA PHE A 38 -1.24 -15.85 -9.24
C PHE A 38 -0.33 -17.04 -9.56
N THR A 39 0.38 -17.58 -8.57
CA THR A 39 1.26 -18.74 -8.74
C THR A 39 0.49 -19.97 -9.20
N ALA A 40 -0.70 -20.23 -8.64
CA ALA A 40 -1.59 -21.29 -9.12
C ALA A 40 -2.06 -21.07 -10.57
N ALA A 41 -2.42 -19.83 -10.91
CA ALA A 41 -2.80 -19.45 -12.27
C ALA A 41 -1.65 -19.61 -13.30
N ALA A 42 -0.42 -19.24 -12.92
CA ALA A 42 0.78 -19.43 -13.72
C ALA A 42 1.13 -20.93 -13.90
N ASN A 43 1.03 -21.72 -12.83
CA ASN A 43 1.19 -23.18 -12.89
C ASN A 43 0.19 -23.81 -13.87
N LEU A 44 -1.09 -23.41 -13.83
CA LEU A 44 -2.11 -23.88 -14.78
C LEU A 44 -1.77 -23.49 -16.23
N ALA A 45 -1.39 -22.23 -16.47
CA ALA A 45 -1.01 -21.75 -17.79
C ALA A 45 0.18 -22.55 -18.38
N VAL A 46 1.21 -22.80 -17.57
CA VAL A 46 2.38 -23.58 -17.99
C VAL A 46 2.00 -25.06 -18.19
N HIS A 47 1.42 -25.70 -17.18
CA HIS A 47 1.29 -27.16 -17.15
C HIS A 47 0.09 -27.74 -17.89
N LYS A 48 -0.98 -26.96 -18.09
CA LYS A 48 -2.16 -27.35 -18.87
C LYS A 48 -2.14 -26.78 -20.29
N HIS A 49 -1.76 -25.52 -20.45
CA HIS A 49 -1.80 -24.84 -21.74
C HIS A 49 -0.45 -24.80 -22.46
N GLY A 50 0.61 -25.36 -21.87
CA GLY A 50 1.90 -25.53 -22.53
C GLY A 50 2.74 -24.25 -22.63
N LEU A 51 2.37 -23.18 -21.94
CA LEU A 51 3.12 -21.93 -21.95
C LEU A 51 4.50 -22.11 -21.32
N LEU A 52 5.50 -21.44 -21.88
CA LEU A 52 6.79 -21.22 -21.23
C LEU A 52 6.78 -19.87 -20.52
N PHE A 53 7.09 -19.85 -19.23
CA PHE A 53 7.09 -18.62 -18.43
C PHE A 53 8.53 -18.27 -18.04
N VAL A 54 9.13 -17.32 -18.76
CA VAL A 54 10.48 -16.79 -18.49
C VAL A 54 10.37 -15.55 -17.62
N THR A 55 11.24 -15.41 -16.62
CA THR A 55 11.21 -14.27 -15.69
C THR A 55 12.60 -13.91 -15.17
N SER A 56 12.77 -12.66 -14.77
CA SER A 56 13.99 -12.18 -14.10
C SER A 56 14.12 -12.79 -12.70
N ALA A 57 15.30 -13.32 -12.34
CA ALA A 57 15.54 -13.85 -10.99
C ALA A 57 15.48 -12.77 -9.88
N GLY A 58 15.73 -11.49 -10.24
CA GLY A 58 15.74 -10.33 -9.35
C GLY A 58 17.10 -9.61 -9.31
N ASN A 59 17.12 -8.42 -8.71
CA ASN A 59 18.31 -7.55 -8.63
C ASN A 59 18.72 -7.25 -7.18
N ASN A 60 18.45 -8.20 -6.27
CA ASN A 60 18.52 -7.99 -4.82
C ASN A 60 19.73 -8.68 -4.15
N GLY A 61 20.71 -9.15 -4.94
CA GLY A 61 21.98 -9.66 -4.42
C GLY A 61 22.78 -8.61 -3.63
N PRO A 62 23.88 -9.00 -2.97
CA PRO A 62 24.64 -10.22 -3.20
C PRO A 62 24.22 -11.41 -2.33
N ALA A 63 23.42 -11.24 -1.27
CA ALA A 63 23.06 -12.31 -0.32
C ALA A 63 22.34 -13.51 -0.96
N LEU A 64 22.39 -14.68 -0.31
CA LEU A 64 21.57 -15.84 -0.65
C LEU A 64 20.09 -15.57 -0.32
N SER A 65 19.18 -16.34 -0.94
CA SER A 65 17.72 -16.21 -0.76
C SER A 65 17.15 -14.83 -1.13
N THR A 66 17.76 -14.19 -2.13
CA THR A 66 17.39 -12.86 -2.64
C THR A 66 16.51 -12.90 -3.89
N GLY A 67 16.14 -14.09 -4.37
CA GLY A 67 15.18 -14.28 -5.47
C GLY A 67 13.81 -13.67 -5.18
N GLY A 68 13.18 -13.10 -6.22
CA GLY A 68 11.83 -12.54 -6.13
C GLY A 68 10.75 -13.45 -6.74
N ALA A 69 9.52 -13.36 -6.26
CA ALA A 69 8.36 -13.92 -6.94
C ALA A 69 7.98 -13.05 -8.16
N PRO A 70 7.51 -13.65 -9.27
CA PRO A 70 7.19 -15.06 -9.43
C PRO A 70 8.39 -15.94 -9.85
N GLY A 71 9.60 -15.39 -9.97
CA GLY A 71 10.81 -16.17 -10.29
C GLY A 71 11.18 -17.24 -9.27
N THR A 72 10.66 -17.18 -8.04
CA THR A 72 10.79 -18.25 -7.05
C THR A 72 9.84 -19.43 -7.29
N SER A 73 8.86 -19.34 -8.20
CA SER A 73 7.86 -20.36 -8.51
C SER A 73 8.40 -21.48 -9.43
N SER A 74 7.95 -22.72 -9.25
CA SER A 74 8.48 -23.89 -9.98
C SER A 74 8.08 -23.93 -11.45
N CYS A 75 6.95 -23.31 -11.83
CA CYS A 75 6.53 -23.18 -13.22
C CYS A 75 7.38 -22.18 -14.04
N CYS A 76 8.17 -21.33 -13.38
CA CYS A 76 8.94 -20.27 -14.02
C CYS A 76 10.39 -20.67 -14.32
N ILE A 77 10.91 -20.17 -15.43
CA ILE A 77 12.33 -20.21 -15.79
C ILE A 77 12.93 -18.87 -15.33
N ALA A 78 13.56 -18.88 -14.16
CA ALA A 78 14.16 -17.68 -13.58
C ALA A 78 15.58 -17.45 -14.12
N VAL A 79 15.85 -16.25 -14.61
CA VAL A 79 17.06 -15.92 -15.37
C VAL A 79 18.00 -15.00 -14.59
N GLY A 80 19.22 -15.47 -14.35
CA GLY A 80 20.31 -14.70 -13.73
C GLY A 80 21.03 -13.76 -14.72
N ALA A 81 21.60 -12.67 -14.22
CA ALA A 81 22.22 -11.63 -15.03
C ALA A 81 23.74 -11.78 -15.15
N TYR A 82 24.21 -12.13 -16.34
CA TYR A 82 25.62 -12.31 -16.68
C TYR A 82 26.22 -11.08 -17.37
N CYS A 83 27.51 -10.84 -17.16
CA CYS A 83 28.31 -9.83 -17.84
C CYS A 83 29.57 -10.49 -18.42
N SER A 84 29.66 -10.58 -19.75
CA SER A 84 30.88 -11.08 -20.40
C SER A 84 31.93 -10.00 -20.53
N SER A 85 33.20 -10.41 -20.56
CA SER A 85 34.35 -9.57 -20.83
C SER A 85 34.26 -8.82 -22.18
N ALA A 86 33.52 -9.38 -23.15
CA ALA A 86 33.24 -8.75 -24.44
C ALA A 86 32.18 -7.62 -24.35
N MET A 87 31.28 -7.64 -23.37
CA MET A 87 30.32 -6.55 -23.13
C MET A 87 30.99 -5.36 -22.43
N MET A 88 31.91 -5.63 -21.49
CA MET A 88 32.50 -4.65 -20.57
C MET A 88 33.13 -3.43 -21.26
N GLY A 89 33.96 -3.66 -22.28
CA GLY A 89 34.60 -2.58 -23.04
C GLY A 89 33.58 -1.70 -23.78
N PRO A 90 32.87 -2.22 -24.81
CA PRO A 90 32.02 -1.40 -25.68
C PRO A 90 30.71 -0.93 -25.05
N GLN A 91 30.17 -1.62 -24.03
CA GLN A 91 28.93 -1.20 -23.37
C GLN A 91 29.18 -0.29 -22.16
N TYR A 92 30.26 -0.50 -21.39
CA TYR A 92 30.48 0.18 -20.10
C TYR A 92 31.76 1.03 -20.05
N SER A 93 32.49 1.15 -21.16
CA SER A 93 33.74 1.91 -21.26
C SER A 93 34.80 1.50 -20.22
N LEU A 94 34.79 0.22 -19.82
CA LEU A 94 35.73 -0.30 -18.83
C LEU A 94 37.17 -0.27 -19.37
N ARG A 95 38.06 0.40 -18.60
CA ARG A 95 39.48 0.61 -18.96
C ARG A 95 40.29 -0.70 -19.06
N ALA A 96 39.85 -1.75 -18.39
CA ALA A 96 40.49 -3.06 -18.35
C ALA A 96 39.49 -4.16 -18.69
N LYS A 97 39.96 -5.18 -19.42
CA LYS A 97 39.18 -6.39 -19.69
C LYS A 97 39.24 -7.30 -18.46
N LEU A 98 38.15 -7.36 -17.70
CA LEU A 98 38.01 -8.34 -16.62
C LEU A 98 37.63 -9.71 -17.19
N ALA A 99 37.72 -10.75 -16.38
CA ALA A 99 37.11 -12.04 -16.70
C ALA A 99 35.57 -11.92 -16.72
N ASP A 100 34.93 -12.92 -17.32
CA ASP A 100 33.47 -13.00 -17.33
C ASP A 100 32.92 -13.23 -15.89
N ILE A 101 31.79 -12.58 -15.58
CA ILE A 101 31.22 -12.58 -14.22
C ILE A 101 29.68 -12.56 -14.24
N GLN A 102 29.08 -13.07 -13.16
CA GLN A 102 27.70 -12.73 -12.83
C GLN A 102 27.67 -11.34 -12.18
N TYR A 103 26.68 -10.51 -12.49
CA TYR A 103 26.52 -9.23 -11.78
C TYR A 103 26.36 -9.45 -10.28
N THR A 104 27.08 -8.68 -9.47
CA THR A 104 27.11 -8.86 -8.01
C THR A 104 25.75 -8.69 -7.35
N TRP A 105 24.91 -7.80 -7.89
CA TRP A 105 23.53 -7.55 -7.47
C TRP A 105 22.49 -8.50 -8.08
N SER A 106 22.85 -9.41 -9.00
CA SER A 106 21.91 -10.44 -9.46
C SER A 106 21.39 -11.22 -8.26
N SER A 107 20.08 -11.41 -8.14
CA SER A 107 19.51 -12.23 -7.08
C SER A 107 20.02 -13.67 -7.15
N ARG A 108 20.05 -14.31 -5.99
CA ARG A 108 20.60 -15.65 -5.78
C ARG A 108 19.64 -16.54 -5.00
N GLY A 109 19.66 -17.83 -5.31
CA GLY A 109 19.05 -18.86 -4.49
C GLY A 109 19.83 -19.12 -3.18
N PRO A 110 19.50 -20.21 -2.47
CA PRO A 110 18.27 -20.98 -2.64
C PRO A 110 17.06 -20.16 -2.16
N THR A 111 15.86 -20.53 -2.59
CA THR A 111 14.59 -20.02 -2.03
C THR A 111 14.44 -20.40 -0.54
N TYR A 112 13.41 -19.89 0.12
CA TYR A 112 13.15 -20.20 1.53
C TYR A 112 12.89 -21.70 1.76
N ASP A 113 12.36 -22.39 0.75
CA ASP A 113 12.10 -23.83 0.71
C ASP A 113 13.20 -24.64 -0.03
N GLY A 114 14.40 -24.07 -0.20
CA GLY A 114 15.58 -24.79 -0.67
C GLY A 114 15.70 -25.00 -2.19
N HIS A 115 14.70 -24.63 -3.00
CA HIS A 115 14.79 -24.64 -4.46
C HIS A 115 15.93 -23.71 -4.95
N LEU A 116 16.59 -24.06 -6.07
CA LEU A 116 17.74 -23.31 -6.57
C LEU A 116 17.43 -21.86 -6.99
N ASN A 117 16.14 -21.55 -7.23
CA ASN A 117 15.66 -20.32 -7.87
C ASN A 117 16.15 -20.19 -9.32
N VAL A 118 17.39 -19.73 -9.52
CA VAL A 118 17.95 -19.45 -10.84
C VAL A 118 18.03 -20.73 -11.65
N SER A 119 17.33 -20.76 -12.79
CA SER A 119 17.30 -21.92 -13.68
C SER A 119 18.51 -21.89 -14.62
N VAL A 120 18.71 -20.77 -15.30
CA VAL A 120 19.85 -20.48 -16.19
C VAL A 120 20.22 -18.99 -16.08
N SER A 121 21.34 -18.60 -16.69
CA SER A 121 21.73 -17.19 -16.82
C SER A 121 21.87 -16.77 -18.29
N ALA A 122 21.75 -15.48 -18.53
CA ALA A 122 21.89 -14.87 -19.85
C ALA A 122 22.53 -13.46 -19.75
N PRO A 123 23.07 -12.90 -20.85
CA PRO A 123 23.62 -11.54 -20.88
C PRO A 123 22.63 -10.51 -20.33
N GLY A 124 22.99 -9.88 -19.20
CA GLY A 124 22.16 -8.95 -18.44
C GLY A 124 22.41 -7.48 -18.75
N GLY A 125 23.20 -7.17 -19.78
CA GLY A 125 23.48 -5.81 -20.25
C GLY A 125 23.08 -5.67 -21.73
N ALA A 126 22.32 -4.62 -22.05
CA ALA A 126 21.79 -4.41 -23.40
C ALA A 126 21.70 -2.92 -23.74
N ILE A 127 22.03 -2.56 -24.98
CA ILE A 127 21.70 -1.26 -25.57
C ILE A 127 20.36 -1.44 -26.29
N ALA A 128 19.26 -1.06 -25.63
CA ALA A 128 17.90 -1.30 -26.09
C ALA A 128 17.27 -0.03 -26.69
N PRO A 129 16.35 -0.14 -27.66
CA PRO A 129 15.53 1.00 -28.09
C PRO A 129 14.62 1.46 -26.93
N VAL A 130 14.39 2.77 -26.84
CA VAL A 130 13.55 3.38 -25.80
C VAL A 130 12.51 4.32 -26.43
N PRO A 131 11.38 4.61 -25.77
CA PRO A 131 10.34 5.47 -26.34
C PRO A 131 10.81 6.90 -26.61
N ASN A 132 10.35 7.51 -27.71
CA ASN A 132 10.77 8.85 -28.15
C ASN A 132 10.60 9.96 -27.09
N TRP A 133 9.67 9.83 -26.14
CA TRP A 133 9.49 10.81 -25.06
C TRP A 133 10.70 10.89 -24.10
N THR A 134 11.58 9.89 -24.11
CA THR A 134 12.87 9.92 -23.39
C THR A 134 13.92 10.83 -24.06
N LEU A 135 13.62 11.35 -25.26
CA LEU A 135 14.53 12.11 -26.13
C LEU A 135 15.80 11.32 -26.53
N GLN A 136 15.74 9.99 -26.48
CA GLN A 136 16.81 9.07 -26.86
C GLN A 136 16.26 8.01 -27.82
N GLY A 137 17.06 7.59 -28.81
CA GLY A 137 16.69 6.47 -29.70
C GLY A 137 17.07 5.09 -29.14
N ARG A 138 18.02 5.05 -28.20
CA ARG A 138 18.49 3.83 -27.51
C ARG A 138 19.16 4.19 -26.19
N GLN A 139 19.07 3.30 -25.21
CA GLN A 139 19.69 3.45 -23.89
C GLN A 139 20.39 2.15 -23.48
N LEU A 140 21.54 2.28 -22.80
CA LEU A 140 22.17 1.16 -22.10
C LEU A 140 21.37 0.87 -20.82
N MET A 141 20.91 -0.37 -20.67
CA MET A 141 20.25 -0.85 -19.46
C MET A 141 20.89 -2.16 -19.00
N ASN A 142 20.87 -2.40 -17.70
CA ASN A 142 21.39 -3.63 -17.10
C ASN A 142 20.50 -4.14 -15.97
N GLY A 143 20.30 -5.45 -15.92
CA GLY A 143 19.38 -6.10 -15.00
C GLY A 143 19.16 -7.57 -15.32
N THR A 144 18.67 -8.35 -14.35
CA THR A 144 17.97 -9.62 -14.70
C THR A 144 16.76 -9.36 -15.60
N SER A 145 16.19 -8.16 -15.53
CA SER A 145 15.18 -7.61 -16.45
C SER A 145 15.62 -7.53 -17.92
N MET A 146 16.94 -7.52 -18.21
CA MET A 146 17.52 -7.59 -19.56
C MET A 146 17.98 -9.02 -19.92
N ALA A 147 18.44 -9.79 -18.92
CA ALA A 147 18.79 -11.21 -19.12
C ALA A 147 17.55 -12.07 -19.45
N SER A 148 16.42 -11.83 -18.78
CA SER A 148 15.15 -12.53 -19.00
C SER A 148 14.66 -12.46 -20.45
N PRO A 149 14.54 -11.29 -21.10
CA PRO A 149 14.11 -11.22 -22.51
C PRO A 149 15.18 -11.75 -23.47
N ASN A 150 16.47 -11.69 -23.12
CA ASN A 150 17.54 -12.32 -23.89
C ASN A 150 17.35 -13.85 -23.92
N ALA A 151 17.16 -14.47 -22.75
CA ALA A 151 16.85 -15.89 -22.64
C ALA A 151 15.52 -16.26 -23.31
N CYS A 152 14.48 -15.44 -23.14
CA CYS A 152 13.18 -15.64 -23.79
C CYS A 152 13.30 -15.63 -25.31
N GLY A 153 14.07 -14.71 -25.89
CA GLY A 153 14.36 -14.68 -27.33
C GLY A 153 15.09 -15.94 -27.78
N GLY A 154 16.12 -16.36 -27.03
CA GLY A 154 16.86 -17.60 -27.30
C GLY A 154 15.96 -18.85 -27.26
N ILE A 155 15.05 -18.96 -26.30
CA ILE A 155 14.09 -20.06 -26.20
C ILE A 155 13.06 -19.98 -27.35
N THR A 156 12.62 -18.79 -27.74
CA THR A 156 11.70 -18.58 -28.88
C THR A 156 12.31 -19.10 -30.19
N LEU A 157 13.63 -18.99 -30.39
CA LEU A 157 14.32 -19.59 -31.54
C LEU A 157 14.27 -21.13 -31.53
N LEU A 158 14.34 -21.77 -30.36
CA LEU A 158 14.12 -23.23 -30.23
C LEU A 158 12.70 -23.60 -30.68
N LEU A 159 11.69 -22.90 -30.16
CA LEU A 159 10.29 -23.15 -30.52
C LEU A 159 10.04 -22.97 -32.01
N SER A 160 10.64 -21.93 -32.62
CA SER A 160 10.56 -21.67 -34.05
C SER A 160 11.16 -22.82 -34.88
N ALA A 161 12.33 -23.34 -34.47
CA ALA A 161 12.97 -24.46 -35.14
C ALA A 161 12.15 -25.75 -35.05
N LEU A 162 11.57 -26.07 -33.89
CA LEU A 162 10.71 -27.25 -33.71
C LEU A 162 9.39 -27.10 -34.51
N ALA A 163 8.76 -25.92 -34.45
CA ALA A 163 7.53 -25.62 -35.18
C ALA A 163 7.71 -25.75 -36.70
N ALA A 164 8.83 -25.26 -37.24
CA ALA A 164 9.17 -25.38 -38.65
C ALA A 164 9.35 -26.84 -39.13
N ARG A 165 9.58 -27.78 -38.21
CA ARG A 165 9.72 -29.22 -38.47
C ARG A 165 8.45 -30.03 -38.16
N GLY A 166 7.42 -29.39 -37.60
CA GLY A 166 6.22 -30.08 -37.10
C GLY A 166 6.47 -30.88 -35.81
N GLU A 167 7.60 -30.67 -35.13
CA GLU A 167 7.93 -31.32 -33.87
C GLU A 167 7.15 -30.69 -32.71
N ARG A 168 6.68 -31.53 -31.78
CA ARG A 168 5.99 -31.08 -30.56
C ARG A 168 6.99 -30.88 -29.43
N TRP A 169 6.66 -29.97 -28.53
CA TRP A 169 7.41 -29.73 -27.29
C TRP A 169 6.47 -29.63 -26.09
N SER A 170 7.05 -29.70 -24.90
CA SER A 170 6.39 -29.33 -23.65
C SER A 170 7.28 -28.41 -22.82
N PRO A 171 6.73 -27.70 -21.82
CA PRO A 171 7.54 -26.94 -20.89
C PRO A 171 8.60 -27.77 -20.15
N ALA A 172 8.33 -29.07 -19.93
CA ALA A 172 9.27 -29.98 -19.28
C ALA A 172 10.46 -30.33 -20.20
N SER A 173 10.21 -30.67 -21.47
CA SER A 173 11.27 -31.02 -22.42
C SER A 173 12.13 -29.81 -22.78
N ILE A 174 11.54 -28.63 -23.03
CA ILE A 174 12.30 -27.39 -23.28
C ILE A 174 13.14 -27.00 -22.06
N ARG A 175 12.55 -27.05 -20.84
CA ARG A 175 13.31 -26.74 -19.61
C ARG A 175 14.47 -27.70 -19.40
N ARG A 176 14.25 -29.02 -19.57
CA ARG A 176 15.32 -30.02 -19.43
C ARG A 176 16.44 -29.81 -20.44
N ALA A 177 16.10 -29.47 -21.70
CA ALA A 177 17.10 -29.16 -22.72
C ALA A 177 17.99 -27.98 -22.29
N ILE A 178 17.39 -26.81 -22.01
CA ILE A 178 18.17 -25.61 -21.67
C ILE A 178 18.95 -25.73 -20.37
N GLU A 179 18.46 -26.49 -19.38
CA GLU A 179 19.15 -26.72 -18.12
C GLU A 179 20.28 -27.76 -18.24
N THR A 180 20.13 -28.76 -19.11
CA THR A 180 21.15 -29.81 -19.32
C THR A 180 22.32 -29.32 -20.17
N THR A 181 22.05 -28.47 -21.18
CA THR A 181 23.07 -27.96 -22.10
C THR A 181 23.68 -26.61 -21.69
N ALA A 182 23.33 -26.11 -20.50
CA ALA A 182 23.79 -24.82 -20.02
C ALA A 182 25.31 -24.81 -19.77
N LEU A 183 26.01 -23.77 -20.27
CA LEU A 183 27.47 -23.67 -20.12
C LEU A 183 27.82 -23.11 -18.75
N ARG A 184 28.53 -23.90 -17.92
CA ARG A 184 29.14 -23.40 -16.68
C ARG A 184 30.38 -22.57 -17.02
N THR A 185 30.47 -21.37 -16.45
CA THR A 185 31.61 -20.45 -16.66
C THR A 185 32.37 -20.15 -15.37
N PRO A 186 33.67 -19.89 -15.45
CA PRO A 186 34.45 -19.38 -14.33
C PRO A 186 34.08 -17.92 -14.01
N ASN A 187 34.43 -17.50 -12.80
CA ASN A 187 34.24 -16.16 -12.25
C ASN A 187 35.57 -15.37 -12.27
N ALA A 188 35.57 -14.17 -11.68
CA ALA A 188 36.73 -13.28 -11.60
C ALA A 188 38.00 -13.88 -10.97
N THR A 189 37.89 -14.91 -10.12
CA THR A 189 39.03 -15.58 -9.45
C THR A 189 39.46 -16.87 -10.15
N GLY A 190 38.86 -17.20 -11.31
CA GLY A 190 39.07 -18.47 -12.02
C GLY A 190 38.32 -19.67 -11.42
N SER A 191 37.67 -19.51 -10.26
CA SER A 191 36.75 -20.50 -9.70
C SER A 191 35.42 -20.50 -10.46
N ALA A 192 34.59 -21.55 -10.36
CA ALA A 192 33.25 -21.50 -10.95
C ALA A 192 32.39 -20.37 -10.35
N VAL A 193 31.53 -19.73 -11.15
CA VAL A 193 30.48 -18.84 -10.62
C VAL A 193 29.57 -19.64 -9.68
N GLU A 194 29.18 -19.04 -8.55
CA GLU A 194 28.26 -19.65 -7.59
C GLU A 194 27.00 -20.20 -8.28
N VAL A 195 26.67 -21.47 -8.05
CA VAL A 195 25.49 -22.13 -8.66
C VAL A 195 24.17 -21.43 -8.29
N TRP A 196 24.08 -20.86 -7.07
CA TRP A 196 22.93 -20.05 -6.65
C TRP A 196 22.73 -18.78 -7.48
N ALA A 197 23.77 -18.32 -8.18
CA ALA A 197 23.77 -17.12 -9.00
C ALA A 197 23.66 -17.42 -10.50
N LEU A 198 24.35 -18.46 -10.97
CA LEU A 198 24.38 -18.85 -12.38
C LEU A 198 23.18 -19.74 -12.76
N GLY A 199 22.61 -20.46 -11.80
CA GLY A 199 21.72 -21.59 -12.06
C GLY A 199 22.51 -22.76 -12.65
N ARG A 200 21.94 -23.43 -13.66
CA ARG A 200 22.59 -24.56 -14.35
C ARG A 200 23.79 -24.14 -15.21
N GLY A 201 23.80 -22.90 -15.69
CA GLY A 201 24.81 -22.33 -16.57
C GLY A 201 24.23 -21.20 -17.44
N LEU A 202 25.01 -20.74 -18.41
CA LEU A 202 24.56 -19.83 -19.47
C LEU A 202 23.76 -20.58 -20.53
N LEU A 203 22.63 -20.02 -20.96
CA LEU A 203 21.80 -20.58 -22.02
C LEU A 203 22.60 -20.82 -23.32
N GLN A 204 22.57 -22.06 -23.83
CA GLN A 204 23.18 -22.45 -25.10
C GLN A 204 22.11 -22.91 -26.10
N VAL A 205 21.65 -22.00 -26.97
CA VAL A 205 20.54 -22.27 -27.89
C VAL A 205 20.86 -23.41 -28.87
N GLY A 206 22.02 -23.37 -29.54
CA GLY A 206 22.40 -24.42 -30.50
C GLY A 206 22.50 -25.81 -29.86
N ALA A 207 23.15 -25.91 -28.70
CA ALA A 207 23.26 -27.17 -27.97
C ALA A 207 21.91 -27.68 -27.46
N ALA A 208 21.02 -26.79 -26.98
CA ALA A 208 19.68 -27.16 -26.54
C ALA A 208 18.83 -27.72 -27.70
N LEU A 209 18.95 -27.15 -28.91
CA LEU A 209 18.29 -27.67 -30.11
C LEU A 209 18.80 -29.07 -30.46
N SER A 210 20.13 -29.29 -30.50
CA SER A 210 20.68 -30.63 -30.77
C SER A 210 20.33 -31.67 -29.71
N TRP A 211 20.21 -31.27 -28.44
CA TRP A 211 19.70 -32.16 -27.39
C TRP A 211 18.24 -32.55 -27.62
N LEU A 212 17.40 -31.61 -28.09
CA LEU A 212 15.99 -31.86 -28.42
C LEU A 212 15.86 -32.76 -29.66
N GLU A 213 16.71 -32.59 -30.67
CA GLU A 213 16.80 -33.45 -31.85
C GLU A 213 17.13 -34.91 -31.47
N GLU A 214 18.10 -35.12 -30.58
CA GLU A 214 18.55 -36.46 -30.17
C GLU A 214 17.57 -37.15 -29.17
N HIS A 215 16.93 -36.37 -28.29
CA HIS A 215 16.23 -36.91 -27.11
C HIS A 215 14.74 -36.53 -26.97
N GLY A 216 14.23 -35.64 -27.82
CA GLY A 216 12.88 -35.08 -27.73
C GLY A 216 11.77 -36.14 -27.77
N GLY A 217 11.90 -37.13 -28.66
CA GLY A 217 10.91 -38.20 -28.85
C GLY A 217 10.85 -39.28 -27.75
N HIS A 218 11.70 -39.21 -26.72
CA HIS A 218 11.70 -40.23 -25.66
C HIS A 218 10.50 -40.07 -24.71
N ALA A 219 9.83 -41.19 -24.36
CA ALA A 219 8.61 -41.21 -23.54
C ALA A 219 8.63 -40.42 -22.21
N HIS A 220 9.81 -40.18 -21.62
CA HIS A 220 9.97 -39.46 -20.35
C HIS A 220 10.37 -37.99 -20.55
N CYS A 221 10.48 -37.51 -21.79
CA CYS A 221 10.91 -36.14 -22.10
C CYS A 221 9.89 -35.10 -21.61
N ASP A 222 8.61 -35.36 -21.85
CA ASP A 222 7.49 -34.49 -21.44
C ASP A 222 6.96 -34.77 -20.02
N VAL A 223 7.63 -35.65 -19.26
CA VAL A 223 7.28 -35.93 -17.86
C VAL A 223 7.96 -34.90 -16.94
N ARG A 224 7.13 -34.16 -16.19
CA ARG A 224 7.52 -33.30 -15.08
C ARG A 224 7.78 -34.17 -13.84
N PHE A 225 8.83 -33.89 -13.08
CA PHE A 225 9.12 -34.59 -11.83
C PHE A 225 9.04 -33.58 -10.67
N GLU A 226 7.95 -33.64 -9.91
CA GLU A 226 7.74 -32.79 -8.73
C GLU A 226 8.53 -33.35 -7.54
N LEU A 227 9.33 -32.52 -6.88
CA LEU A 227 10.11 -32.86 -5.70
C LEU A 227 9.47 -32.28 -4.44
N SER A 228 9.48 -33.06 -3.36
CA SER A 228 9.04 -32.62 -2.05
C SER A 228 9.94 -33.23 -0.97
N ALA A 229 10.61 -32.39 -0.20
CA ALA A 229 11.52 -32.74 0.87
C ALA A 229 10.93 -32.33 2.22
N THR A 230 11.10 -33.20 3.22
CA THR A 230 10.68 -32.97 4.61
C THR A 230 11.88 -33.19 5.51
N THR A 231 12.29 -32.16 6.25
CA THR A 231 13.48 -32.20 7.11
C THR A 231 13.04 -32.36 8.56
N HIS A 232 13.35 -33.51 9.16
CA HIS A 232 12.93 -33.81 10.54
C HIS A 232 13.56 -32.84 11.56
N GLY A 233 12.78 -32.41 12.55
CA GLY A 233 13.20 -31.44 13.57
C GLY A 233 13.35 -29.98 13.08
N CYS A 234 13.13 -29.71 11.80
CA CYS A 234 13.23 -28.37 11.21
C CYS A 234 11.89 -27.61 11.33
N SER A 235 11.78 -26.70 12.30
CA SER A 235 10.60 -25.83 12.47
C SER A 235 10.64 -24.53 11.66
N THR A 236 11.73 -24.28 10.90
CA THR A 236 11.83 -23.17 9.94
C THR A 236 11.06 -23.48 8.65
N ALA A 237 10.83 -22.46 7.81
CA ALA A 237 9.87 -22.50 6.68
C ALA A 237 10.06 -23.63 5.63
N ALA A 238 11.19 -24.33 5.62
CA ALA A 238 11.47 -25.49 4.77
C ALA A 238 11.05 -26.86 5.38
N GLY A 239 10.31 -26.88 6.49
CA GLY A 239 10.11 -28.09 7.30
C GLY A 239 9.45 -29.27 6.58
N ALA A 240 8.35 -29.04 5.86
CA ALA A 240 7.61 -30.07 5.12
C ALA A 240 7.09 -29.51 3.79
N GLY A 241 7.14 -30.32 2.73
CA GLY A 241 6.66 -29.92 1.41
C GLY A 241 7.69 -29.17 0.53
N ALA A 242 8.89 -28.93 1.03
CA ALA A 242 9.89 -28.05 0.43
C ALA A 242 10.48 -28.60 -0.88
N ARG A 243 10.80 -27.76 -1.87
CA ARG A 243 11.34 -28.22 -3.17
C ARG A 243 12.84 -28.52 -3.15
N GLY A 244 13.53 -28.20 -2.06
CA GLY A 244 14.93 -28.54 -1.81
C GLY A 244 15.26 -28.62 -0.32
N VAL A 245 16.52 -28.92 -0.01
CA VAL A 245 16.99 -29.02 1.38
C VAL A 245 17.84 -27.81 1.71
N TYR A 246 17.47 -27.05 2.76
CA TYR A 246 18.20 -25.88 3.20
C TYR A 246 18.54 -25.88 4.70
N LEU A 247 19.79 -26.18 5.02
CA LEU A 247 20.30 -26.26 6.40
C LEU A 247 21.10 -24.99 6.74
N ARG A 248 20.41 -23.89 7.08
CA ARG A 248 21.03 -22.58 7.42
C ARG A 248 21.24 -22.35 8.93
N GLU A 249 20.30 -22.78 9.76
CA GLU A 249 20.28 -22.44 11.19
C GLU A 249 21.26 -23.28 12.05
N PRO A 250 21.67 -22.78 13.24
CA PRO A 250 22.74 -23.41 14.03
C PRO A 250 22.40 -24.84 14.44
N GLN A 251 21.12 -25.11 14.75
CA GLN A 251 20.59 -26.41 15.14
C GLN A 251 20.69 -27.48 14.03
N HIS A 252 20.70 -27.07 12.75
CA HIS A 252 20.86 -27.98 11.61
C HIS A 252 22.33 -28.10 11.20
N SER A 253 23.06 -26.98 11.22
CA SER A 253 24.46 -26.91 10.78
C SER A 253 25.46 -27.47 11.79
N SER A 254 25.07 -27.65 13.06
CA SER A 254 25.86 -28.36 14.09
C SER A 254 25.56 -29.86 14.20
N ALA A 255 24.50 -30.35 13.57
CA ALA A 255 24.16 -31.77 13.58
C ALA A 255 25.24 -32.60 12.84
N SER A 256 25.52 -33.80 13.34
CA SER A 256 26.41 -34.77 12.69
C SER A 256 25.80 -35.29 11.39
N GLU A 257 24.53 -35.73 11.47
CA GLU A 257 23.70 -36.19 10.36
C GLU A 257 22.29 -35.59 10.50
N VAL A 258 21.67 -35.26 9.36
CA VAL A 258 20.28 -34.79 9.25
C VAL A 258 19.56 -35.70 8.25
N GLY A 259 18.50 -36.37 8.72
CA GLY A 259 17.62 -37.19 7.90
C GLY A 259 16.55 -36.34 7.21
N VAL A 260 16.39 -36.54 5.91
CA VAL A 260 15.41 -35.87 5.05
C VAL A 260 14.61 -36.92 4.30
N ASP A 261 13.29 -36.88 4.39
CA ASP A 261 12.42 -37.70 3.55
C ASP A 261 12.08 -36.95 2.27
N VAL A 262 12.45 -37.53 1.14
CA VAL A 262 12.27 -36.96 -0.20
C VAL A 262 11.24 -37.78 -0.95
N PHE A 263 10.18 -37.14 -1.44
CA PHE A 263 9.18 -37.74 -2.32
C PHE A 263 9.31 -37.16 -3.73
N VAL A 264 9.39 -38.05 -4.72
CA VAL A 264 9.42 -37.66 -6.14
C VAL A 264 8.12 -38.12 -6.79
N ARG A 265 7.38 -37.20 -7.42
CA ARG A 265 6.13 -37.51 -8.13
C ARG A 265 6.20 -37.16 -9.61
N PRO A 266 6.19 -38.16 -10.51
CA PRO A 266 6.02 -37.93 -11.94
C PRO A 266 4.65 -37.35 -12.27
N ARG A 267 4.61 -36.34 -13.13
CA ARG A 267 3.41 -35.70 -13.67
C ARG A 267 3.48 -35.67 -15.19
N LEU A 268 2.48 -36.29 -15.80
CA LEU A 268 2.13 -36.10 -17.19
C LEU A 268 1.29 -34.80 -17.34
N HIS A 269 1.00 -34.42 -18.58
CA HIS A 269 0.03 -33.37 -18.89
C HIS A 269 -1.33 -33.63 -18.22
N GLU A 270 -2.07 -32.58 -17.85
CA GLU A 270 -3.33 -32.72 -17.11
C GLU A 270 -4.39 -33.55 -17.85
N GLU A 271 -4.36 -33.54 -19.18
CA GLU A 271 -5.30 -34.23 -20.07
C GLU A 271 -4.75 -35.58 -20.58
N ALA A 272 -3.56 -36.00 -20.09
CA ALA A 272 -2.97 -37.29 -20.43
C ALA A 272 -3.89 -38.47 -20.02
N PRO A 273 -4.19 -39.43 -20.92
CA PRO A 273 -5.10 -40.54 -20.63
C PRO A 273 -4.66 -41.39 -19.44
N ASN A 274 -5.63 -41.97 -18.72
CA ASN A 274 -5.36 -42.86 -17.58
C ASN A 274 -4.48 -44.06 -17.97
N ALA A 275 -4.60 -44.60 -19.18
CA ALA A 275 -3.72 -45.66 -19.68
C ALA A 275 -2.23 -45.24 -19.68
N GLN A 276 -1.93 -44.00 -20.11
CA GLN A 276 -0.56 -43.46 -20.12
C GLN A 276 -0.04 -43.20 -18.69
N ARG A 277 -0.93 -42.87 -17.75
CA ARG A 277 -0.59 -42.74 -16.31
C ARG A 277 -0.26 -44.10 -15.70
N VAL A 278 -1.03 -45.13 -16.03
CA VAL A 278 -0.82 -46.50 -15.54
C VAL A 278 0.43 -47.13 -16.15
N SER A 279 0.73 -46.87 -17.43
CA SER A 279 1.92 -47.37 -18.11
C SER A 279 3.22 -46.63 -17.77
N LEU A 280 3.18 -45.61 -16.91
CA LEU A 280 4.37 -44.86 -16.51
C LEU A 280 5.14 -45.66 -15.45
N ASP A 281 6.24 -46.27 -15.86
CA ASP A 281 7.22 -46.93 -14.99
C ASP A 281 8.63 -46.48 -15.41
N VAL A 282 9.34 -45.85 -14.48
CA VAL A 282 10.66 -45.24 -14.71
C VAL A 282 11.64 -45.74 -13.65
N GLY A 283 12.64 -46.51 -14.07
CA GLY A 283 13.81 -46.80 -13.25
C GLY A 283 14.70 -45.56 -13.16
N VAL A 284 14.94 -45.05 -11.96
CA VAL A 284 15.80 -43.88 -11.73
C VAL A 284 17.02 -44.27 -10.91
N THR A 285 18.21 -44.01 -11.46
CA THR A 285 19.48 -44.09 -10.72
C THR A 285 19.69 -42.76 -9.99
N LEU A 286 19.85 -42.81 -8.67
CA LEU A 286 20.10 -41.63 -7.84
C LEU A 286 21.61 -41.44 -7.64
N GLN A 287 22.11 -40.27 -8.03
CA GLN A 287 23.52 -39.91 -7.94
C GLN A 287 23.72 -38.66 -7.08
N PRO A 288 24.22 -38.80 -5.84
CA PRO A 288 24.66 -37.66 -5.04
C PRO A 288 25.90 -37.00 -5.65
N SER A 289 25.95 -35.67 -5.68
CA SER A 289 27.08 -34.91 -6.24
C SER A 289 28.23 -34.68 -5.27
N ALA A 290 28.12 -35.13 -4.01
CA ALA A 290 29.11 -34.90 -2.96
C ALA A 290 29.06 -36.01 -1.88
N PRO A 291 30.19 -36.34 -1.22
CA PRO A 291 30.28 -37.47 -0.27
C PRO A 291 29.55 -37.23 1.07
N TRP A 292 29.18 -35.98 1.37
CA TRP A 292 28.39 -35.61 2.55
C TRP A 292 26.86 -35.77 2.32
N LEU A 293 26.46 -36.32 1.17
CA LEU A 293 25.10 -36.77 0.87
C LEU A 293 25.09 -38.30 0.70
N SER A 294 24.10 -38.97 1.29
CA SER A 294 23.92 -40.41 1.15
C SER A 294 22.44 -40.77 1.01
N CYS A 295 22.08 -41.56 -0.01
CA CYS A 295 20.72 -42.02 -0.26
C CYS A 295 20.77 -43.42 -0.91
N ALA A 296 19.59 -44.03 -1.11
CA ALA A 296 19.51 -45.26 -1.91
C ALA A 296 20.01 -45.00 -3.36
N PRO A 297 20.66 -45.95 -4.03
CA PRO A 297 21.21 -45.76 -5.38
C PRO A 297 20.14 -45.84 -6.50
N PHE A 298 18.95 -46.37 -6.20
CA PHE A 298 17.91 -46.64 -7.19
C PHE A 298 16.51 -46.35 -6.65
N LEU A 299 15.64 -45.84 -7.53
CA LEU A 299 14.26 -45.48 -7.25
C LEU A 299 13.37 -45.84 -8.45
N ALA A 300 12.54 -46.88 -8.32
CA ALA A 300 11.46 -47.13 -9.29
C ALA A 300 10.31 -46.14 -9.07
N LEU A 301 9.94 -45.40 -10.12
CA LEU A 301 8.89 -44.38 -10.10
C LEU A 301 7.72 -44.75 -11.01
N THR A 302 6.55 -44.94 -10.41
CA THR A 302 5.27 -44.96 -11.12
C THR A 302 4.55 -43.61 -10.96
N HIS A 303 3.40 -43.43 -11.61
CA HIS A 303 2.61 -42.19 -11.52
C HIS A 303 2.22 -41.76 -10.09
N GLY A 304 2.12 -42.68 -9.13
CA GLY A 304 1.88 -42.33 -7.72
C GLY A 304 3.02 -41.52 -7.09
N GLY A 305 4.23 -41.67 -7.63
CA GLY A 305 5.49 -41.23 -7.03
C GLY A 305 6.02 -42.20 -5.98
N LYS A 306 7.26 -41.99 -5.54
CA LYS A 306 7.89 -42.79 -4.48
C LYS A 306 8.80 -41.94 -3.61
N GLY A 307 8.86 -42.31 -2.33
CA GLY A 307 9.76 -41.71 -1.35
C GLY A 307 11.11 -42.43 -1.26
N PHE A 308 12.16 -41.69 -0.93
CA PHE A 308 13.45 -42.20 -0.45
C PHE A 308 13.97 -41.32 0.69
N ASN A 309 14.78 -41.90 1.57
CA ASN A 309 15.45 -41.16 2.63
C ASN A 309 16.82 -40.68 2.15
N LEU A 310 17.13 -39.41 2.43
CA LEU A 310 18.41 -38.75 2.19
C LEU A 310 19.03 -38.40 3.55
N LYS A 311 20.27 -38.82 3.75
CA LYS A 311 21.13 -38.39 4.85
C LYS A 311 22.04 -37.27 4.35
N VAL A 312 22.05 -36.16 5.08
CA VAL A 312 22.98 -35.04 4.90
C VAL A 312 23.92 -35.01 6.10
N SER A 313 25.22 -34.81 5.89
CA SER A 313 26.23 -34.84 6.98
C SER A 313 26.93 -33.49 7.19
N PRO A 314 26.27 -32.46 7.76
CA PRO A 314 26.85 -31.13 7.96
C PRO A 314 28.12 -31.12 8.83
N GLY A 315 28.28 -32.11 9.72
CA GLY A 315 29.43 -32.19 10.63
C GLY A 315 30.80 -32.19 9.93
N GLN A 316 30.89 -32.71 8.71
CA GLN A 316 32.13 -32.82 7.94
C GLN A 316 32.49 -31.56 7.13
N LEU A 317 31.59 -30.57 7.07
CA LEU A 317 31.77 -29.37 6.26
C LEU A 317 32.47 -28.25 7.04
N PRO A 318 33.47 -27.54 6.44
CA PRO A 318 34.07 -26.36 7.05
C PRO A 318 33.08 -25.18 7.06
N PRO A 319 33.36 -24.08 7.80
CA PRO A 319 32.59 -22.84 7.70
C PRO A 319 32.45 -22.35 6.25
N GLY A 320 31.27 -21.86 5.88
CA GLY A 320 30.97 -21.51 4.47
C GLY A 320 29.56 -21.87 4.04
N ALA A 321 29.20 -21.51 2.80
CA ALA A 321 28.04 -22.05 2.11
C ALA A 321 28.47 -23.21 1.22
N HIS A 322 27.77 -24.33 1.30
CA HIS A 322 28.04 -25.55 0.56
C HIS A 322 26.83 -25.94 -0.26
N TYR A 323 27.05 -26.33 -1.52
CA TYR A 323 26.03 -26.86 -2.41
C TYR A 323 26.38 -28.27 -2.86
N ALA A 324 25.37 -29.14 -2.85
CA ALA A 324 25.38 -30.39 -3.58
C ALA A 324 23.96 -30.68 -4.06
N GLU A 325 23.79 -31.72 -4.86
CA GLU A 325 22.47 -32.18 -5.30
C GLU A 325 22.41 -33.70 -5.38
N VAL A 326 21.19 -34.25 -5.31
CA VAL A 326 20.92 -35.63 -5.73
C VAL A 326 20.25 -35.59 -7.10
N ALA A 327 20.98 -36.01 -8.13
CA ALA A 327 20.50 -36.10 -9.50
C ALA A 327 19.82 -37.45 -9.73
N GLY A 328 18.59 -37.43 -10.25
CA GLY A 328 17.86 -38.63 -10.67
C GLY A 328 18.00 -38.83 -12.18
N HIS A 329 18.77 -39.83 -12.60
CA HIS A 329 18.98 -40.18 -14.00
C HIS A 329 18.09 -41.32 -14.45
N ASP A 330 17.58 -41.24 -15.68
CA ASP A 330 16.86 -42.34 -16.33
C ASP A 330 17.80 -43.55 -16.49
N SER A 331 17.54 -44.66 -15.81
CA SER A 331 18.43 -45.82 -15.83
C SER A 331 18.57 -46.44 -17.22
N SER A 332 17.58 -46.28 -18.11
CA SER A 332 17.67 -46.75 -19.50
C SER A 332 18.39 -45.78 -20.44
N SER A 333 18.61 -44.52 -20.04
CA SER A 333 19.24 -43.50 -20.90
C SER A 333 19.93 -42.37 -20.10
N PRO A 334 21.04 -42.65 -19.38
CA PRO A 334 21.70 -41.66 -18.52
C PRO A 334 22.26 -40.43 -19.27
N ARG A 335 22.58 -40.58 -20.56
CA ARG A 335 23.13 -39.52 -21.43
C ARG A 335 22.20 -38.32 -21.63
N ARG A 336 20.90 -38.50 -21.37
CA ARG A 336 19.88 -37.43 -21.42
C ARG A 336 20.04 -36.36 -20.34
N GLY A 337 20.92 -36.58 -19.36
CA GLY A 337 21.02 -35.74 -18.17
C GLY A 337 19.98 -36.12 -17.10
N PRO A 338 19.85 -35.33 -16.03
CA PRO A 338 18.92 -35.62 -14.94
C PRO A 338 17.46 -35.42 -15.36
N LEU A 339 16.59 -36.34 -14.94
CA LEU A 339 15.13 -36.19 -14.98
C LEU A 339 14.66 -35.14 -13.97
N PHE A 340 15.33 -35.10 -12.82
CA PHE A 340 15.22 -34.11 -11.75
C PHE A 340 16.55 -34.00 -10.99
N SER A 341 16.76 -32.89 -10.30
CA SER A 341 17.85 -32.73 -9.32
C SER A 341 17.29 -32.10 -8.04
N LEU A 342 17.52 -32.74 -6.89
CA LEU A 342 17.19 -32.19 -5.58
C LEU A 342 18.35 -31.32 -5.08
N PRO A 343 18.20 -29.99 -5.01
CA PRO A 343 19.25 -29.12 -4.47
C PRO A 343 19.36 -29.26 -2.95
N VAL A 344 20.59 -29.32 -2.45
CA VAL A 344 20.94 -29.34 -1.03
C VAL A 344 21.93 -28.21 -0.75
N THR A 345 21.50 -27.22 0.04
CA THR A 345 22.35 -26.12 0.51
C THR A 345 22.57 -26.21 2.02
N VAL A 346 23.83 -26.13 2.46
CA VAL A 346 24.21 -26.11 3.88
C VAL A 346 25.03 -24.87 4.16
N CYS A 347 24.61 -24.03 5.12
CA CYS A 347 25.40 -22.88 5.57
C CYS A 347 25.99 -23.18 6.96
N LYS A 348 27.32 -23.29 7.03
CA LYS A 348 28.07 -23.51 8.27
C LYS A 348 28.51 -22.16 8.83
N PRO A 349 28.18 -21.84 10.11
CA PRO A 349 28.61 -20.58 10.72
C PRO A 349 30.14 -20.55 10.88
N HIS A 350 30.71 -19.38 10.60
CA HIS A 350 32.11 -19.03 10.84
C HIS A 350 32.37 -18.66 12.29
N ALA A 351 31.39 -18.03 12.94
CA ALA A 351 31.42 -17.76 14.37
C ALA A 351 30.03 -18.01 14.97
N ASN A 352 30.00 -18.73 16.10
CA ASN A 352 28.78 -18.94 16.88
C ASN A 352 28.87 -18.15 18.19
N LEU A 353 28.49 -16.87 18.13
CA LEU A 353 28.51 -15.97 19.29
C LEU A 353 27.35 -16.24 20.27
N ALA A 354 26.46 -17.19 19.94
CA ALA A 354 25.41 -17.69 20.84
C ALA A 354 25.87 -18.87 21.72
N ALA A 355 27.12 -19.34 21.58
CA ALA A 355 27.71 -20.33 22.48
C ALA A 355 28.05 -19.72 23.86
N PRO A 356 28.02 -20.50 24.96
CA PRO A 356 28.49 -20.03 26.26
C PRO A 356 29.92 -19.50 26.21
N HIS A 357 30.18 -18.39 26.90
CA HIS A 357 31.49 -17.70 26.97
C HIS A 357 32.07 -17.20 25.62
N ALA A 358 31.32 -17.25 24.51
CA ALA A 358 31.77 -16.68 23.25
C ALA A 358 31.94 -15.15 23.32
N PRO A 359 32.90 -14.55 22.58
CA PRO A 359 33.05 -13.10 22.53
C PRO A 359 31.80 -12.43 21.92
N CYS A 360 31.53 -11.20 22.32
CA CYS A 360 30.40 -10.42 21.79
C CYS A 360 30.70 -9.74 20.43
N HIS A 361 31.77 -10.15 19.75
CA HIS A 361 32.20 -9.63 18.44
C HIS A 361 32.94 -10.74 17.66
N VAL A 362 33.09 -10.52 16.35
CA VAL A 362 33.97 -11.27 15.46
C VAL A 362 34.64 -10.28 14.50
N ALA A 363 35.84 -10.61 14.06
CA ALA A 363 36.59 -9.90 13.02
C ALA A 363 37.05 -10.90 11.95
N PHE A 364 37.09 -10.46 10.70
CA PHE A 364 37.69 -11.16 9.56
C PHE A 364 38.70 -10.20 8.92
N GLU A 365 39.98 -10.39 9.25
CA GLU A 365 41.07 -9.53 8.80
C GLU A 365 41.55 -9.93 7.39
N ARG A 366 42.00 -8.94 6.61
CA ARG A 366 42.65 -9.11 5.29
C ARG A 366 41.87 -9.98 4.31
N VAL A 367 40.55 -9.79 4.22
CA VAL A 367 39.73 -10.44 3.19
C VAL A 367 40.07 -9.82 1.84
N ALA A 368 40.66 -10.61 0.94
CA ALA A 368 41.01 -10.15 -0.40
C ALA A 368 39.78 -10.02 -1.31
N PHE A 369 39.70 -8.92 -2.06
CA PHE A 369 38.68 -8.67 -3.06
C PHE A 369 39.29 -8.32 -4.42
N SER A 370 38.60 -8.77 -5.46
CA SER A 370 38.82 -8.38 -6.85
C SER A 370 37.48 -7.95 -7.48
N PRO A 371 37.48 -7.30 -8.65
CA PRO A 371 36.25 -6.77 -9.27
C PRO A 371 35.19 -7.87 -9.48
N GLY A 372 34.04 -7.73 -8.81
CA GLY A 372 32.96 -8.72 -8.86
C GLY A 372 33.10 -9.88 -7.86
N HIS A 373 34.17 -9.95 -7.06
CA HIS A 373 34.31 -10.92 -5.97
C HIS A 373 33.24 -10.71 -4.90
N ILE A 374 32.71 -11.80 -4.35
CA ILE A 374 31.72 -11.82 -3.28
C ILE A 374 32.20 -12.75 -2.18
N GLU A 375 32.39 -12.20 -0.99
CA GLU A 375 32.69 -12.96 0.22
C GLU A 375 31.43 -13.14 1.06
N ARG A 376 31.24 -14.34 1.62
CA ARG A 376 30.11 -14.65 2.52
C ARG A 376 30.60 -15.21 3.84
N ARG A 377 30.34 -14.47 4.92
CA ARG A 377 30.55 -14.95 6.29
C ARG A 377 29.19 -15.16 6.97
N PHE A 378 29.05 -16.30 7.65
CA PHE A 378 27.85 -16.64 8.41
C PHE A 378 28.17 -16.53 9.90
N VAL A 379 27.41 -15.74 10.65
CA VAL A 379 27.63 -15.51 12.08
C VAL A 379 26.32 -15.76 12.82
N VAL A 380 26.37 -16.48 13.94
CA VAL A 380 25.22 -16.62 14.85
C VAL A 380 25.34 -15.53 15.91
N PRO A 381 24.47 -14.49 15.94
CA PRO A 381 24.53 -13.45 16.95
C PRO A 381 24.16 -14.02 18.35
N PRO A 382 24.68 -13.47 19.46
CA PRO A 382 24.36 -13.94 20.80
C PRO A 382 22.86 -13.97 21.07
N ARG A 383 22.40 -14.93 21.88
CA ARG A 383 20.99 -14.96 22.32
C ARG A 383 20.69 -13.66 23.07
N GLY A 384 19.67 -12.92 22.60
CA GLY A 384 19.32 -11.60 23.12
C GLY A 384 19.80 -10.42 22.26
N ALA A 385 20.66 -10.61 21.25
CA ALA A 385 21.04 -9.57 20.29
C ALA A 385 19.87 -9.06 19.42
N THR A 386 19.89 -7.77 19.06
CA THR A 386 18.76 -7.08 18.38
C THR A 386 19.13 -5.98 17.38
N TRP A 387 20.40 -5.57 17.37
CA TRP A 387 21.05 -4.90 16.25
C TRP A 387 22.45 -5.47 16.07
N ALA A 388 23.06 -5.18 14.93
CA ALA A 388 24.41 -5.54 14.54
C ALA A 388 25.11 -4.32 13.94
N THR A 389 26.27 -3.94 14.46
CA THR A 389 27.20 -3.04 13.77
C THR A 389 28.02 -3.84 12.74
N LEU A 390 28.35 -3.23 11.60
CA LEU A 390 29.33 -3.75 10.64
C LEU A 390 30.36 -2.64 10.40
N THR A 391 31.63 -2.91 10.69
CA THR A 391 32.74 -2.02 10.37
C THR A 391 33.53 -2.60 9.21
N LEU A 392 33.72 -1.82 8.15
CA LEU A 392 34.50 -2.16 6.98
C LEU A 392 35.73 -1.23 6.93
N ARG A 393 36.94 -1.77 6.81
CA ARG A 393 38.18 -0.99 6.67
C ARG A 393 38.90 -1.39 5.39
N ALA A 394 38.94 -0.50 4.41
CA ALA A 394 39.52 -0.78 3.10
C ALA A 394 40.99 -0.36 3.00
N ARG A 395 41.82 -1.25 2.44
CA ARG A 395 43.25 -1.07 2.16
C ARG A 395 43.56 -1.51 0.72
N GLY A 396 44.64 -0.98 0.13
CA GLY A 396 45.16 -1.51 -1.13
C GLY A 396 45.69 -2.92 -0.93
N ALA A 397 45.50 -3.82 -1.91
CA ALA A 397 46.12 -5.15 -1.83
C ALA A 397 47.64 -5.05 -2.05
N PRO A 398 48.48 -5.86 -1.36
CA PRO A 398 49.97 -5.77 -1.43
C PRO A 398 50.62 -6.01 -2.80
N ARG A 399 49.82 -6.26 -3.85
CA ARG A 399 50.26 -6.46 -5.24
C ARG A 399 49.47 -5.62 -6.24
N SER A 400 48.56 -4.76 -5.79
CA SER A 400 47.77 -3.90 -6.67
C SER A 400 48.70 -3.00 -7.49
N ARG A 401 48.47 -2.96 -8.80
CA ARG A 401 49.17 -2.06 -9.73
C ARG A 401 48.34 -0.85 -10.13
N GLU A 402 47.10 -0.74 -9.65
CA GLU A 402 46.29 0.47 -9.82
C GLU A 402 46.60 1.48 -8.69
N PRO A 403 46.75 2.78 -9.01
CA PRO A 403 47.01 3.81 -8.02
C PRO A 403 45.85 3.98 -7.04
N ALA A 404 46.13 4.59 -5.88
CA ALA A 404 45.11 4.93 -4.88
C ALA A 404 43.87 5.60 -5.51
N GLY A 405 42.70 5.10 -5.14
CA GLY A 405 41.44 5.44 -5.79
C GLY A 405 40.24 5.19 -4.89
N SER A 406 39.05 5.13 -5.48
CA SER A 406 37.83 4.78 -4.74
C SER A 406 37.24 3.48 -5.27
N VAL A 407 36.97 2.54 -4.36
CA VAL A 407 36.35 1.25 -4.66
C VAL A 407 34.94 1.25 -4.09
N VAL A 408 33.97 0.83 -4.90
CA VAL A 408 32.59 0.67 -4.46
C VAL A 408 32.42 -0.74 -3.93
N TYR A 409 32.01 -0.87 -2.68
CA TYR A 409 31.55 -2.13 -2.10
C TYR A 409 30.03 -2.15 -2.02
N MET A 410 29.46 -3.33 -2.11
CA MET A 410 28.06 -3.60 -1.81
C MET A 410 28.01 -4.69 -0.75
N TYR A 411 27.51 -4.36 0.44
CA TYR A 411 27.31 -5.35 1.49
C TYR A 411 25.82 -5.60 1.71
N SER A 412 25.51 -6.79 2.21
CA SER A 412 24.18 -7.19 2.66
C SER A 412 24.29 -7.96 3.98
N LEU A 413 23.40 -7.62 4.90
CA LEU A 413 23.28 -8.23 6.23
C LEU A 413 21.91 -8.89 6.33
N THR A 414 21.86 -10.21 6.25
CA THR A 414 20.63 -10.97 5.94
C THR A 414 20.33 -12.05 6.98
N GLN A 415 19.13 -12.02 7.55
CA GLN A 415 18.56 -13.13 8.33
C GLN A 415 17.28 -13.65 7.67
N LEU A 416 17.04 -14.96 7.73
CA LEU A 416 15.78 -15.56 7.33
C LEU A 416 14.90 -15.72 8.57
N LEU A 417 13.79 -14.99 8.61
CA LEU A 417 12.88 -14.96 9.76
C LEU A 417 11.51 -15.54 9.37
N PRO A 418 10.88 -16.36 10.22
CA PRO A 418 9.55 -16.92 9.94
C PRO A 418 8.53 -15.84 9.57
N GLN A 419 7.75 -16.09 8.51
CA GLN A 419 6.69 -15.20 8.00
C GLN A 419 7.17 -13.79 7.58
N LYS A 420 8.48 -13.62 7.32
CA LYS A 420 9.06 -12.37 6.80
C LYS A 420 9.82 -12.61 5.50
N HIS A 421 9.46 -11.83 4.49
CA HIS A 421 10.23 -11.73 3.26
C HIS A 421 11.54 -10.96 3.50
N ILE A 422 12.56 -11.25 2.70
CA ILE A 422 13.94 -10.80 2.93
C ILE A 422 14.09 -9.27 3.02
N GLY A 423 13.29 -8.51 2.28
CA GLY A 423 13.22 -7.04 2.40
C GLY A 423 12.80 -6.48 3.77
N GLN A 424 12.37 -7.31 4.73
CA GLN A 424 12.09 -6.93 6.13
C GLN A 424 13.11 -7.47 7.14
N SER A 425 14.07 -8.29 6.69
CA SER A 425 15.06 -8.98 7.53
C SER A 425 16.46 -8.95 6.92
N SER A 426 16.66 -8.10 5.93
CA SER A 426 17.93 -7.88 5.25
C SER A 426 18.13 -6.40 4.97
N GLU A 427 19.38 -5.95 5.07
CA GLU A 427 19.77 -4.60 4.71
C GLU A 427 20.96 -4.65 3.74
N THR A 428 20.75 -4.15 2.52
CA THR A 428 21.78 -4.09 1.46
C THR A 428 22.11 -2.63 1.18
N ARG A 429 23.39 -2.24 1.26
CA ARG A 429 23.85 -0.90 0.86
C ARG A 429 25.05 -0.96 -0.07
N ARG A 430 25.17 0.07 -0.90
CA ARG A 430 26.39 0.40 -1.66
C ARG A 430 27.14 1.51 -0.92
N VAL A 431 28.45 1.37 -0.82
CA VAL A 431 29.37 2.34 -0.19
C VAL A 431 30.57 2.55 -1.09
N THR A 432 30.95 3.81 -1.30
CA THR A 432 32.21 4.17 -1.97
C THR A 432 33.25 4.44 -0.89
N MET A 433 34.36 3.71 -0.93
CA MET A 433 35.44 3.84 0.06
C MET A 433 36.73 4.24 -0.65
N GLY A 434 37.47 5.19 -0.07
CA GLY A 434 38.83 5.51 -0.51
C GLY A 434 39.78 4.37 -0.18
N VAL A 435 40.71 4.07 -1.06
CA VAL A 435 41.73 3.04 -0.86
C VAL A 435 43.09 3.75 -0.83
N PRO A 436 43.72 3.92 0.34
CA PRO A 436 45.01 4.60 0.45
C PRO A 436 46.13 3.78 -0.20
N ASP A 437 47.17 4.47 -0.67
CA ASP A 437 48.35 3.86 -1.31
C ASP A 437 49.28 3.25 -0.25
N GLU A 438 49.75 2.01 -0.44
CA GLU A 438 50.81 1.45 0.40
C GLU A 438 52.14 2.19 0.23
N ALA A 439 52.34 2.93 -0.88
CA ALA A 439 53.51 3.80 -1.08
C ALA A 439 53.62 4.94 -0.04
N GLN A 440 52.56 5.22 0.73
CA GLN A 440 52.59 6.15 1.87
C GLN A 440 53.04 5.50 3.19
N GLY A 441 53.41 4.22 3.16
CA GLY A 441 53.97 3.46 4.29
C GLY A 441 52.93 2.64 5.04
N ALA A 442 53.41 1.65 5.82
CA ALA A 442 52.60 0.66 6.54
C ALA A 442 51.71 1.20 7.69
N GLY A 443 51.48 2.51 7.74
CA GLY A 443 50.66 3.21 8.73
C GLY A 443 49.61 4.15 8.14
N ALA A 444 49.39 4.15 6.81
CA ALA A 444 48.32 4.92 6.19
C ALA A 444 46.94 4.45 6.74
N PRO A 445 46.07 5.35 7.24
CA PRO A 445 44.83 4.97 7.87
C PRO A 445 43.86 4.38 6.84
N ALA A 446 43.43 3.14 7.07
CA ALA A 446 42.40 2.49 6.26
C ALA A 446 41.11 3.32 6.29
N THR A 447 40.43 3.46 5.14
CA THR A 447 39.13 4.14 5.14
C THR A 447 38.12 3.27 5.87
N GLU A 448 37.60 3.79 6.98
CA GLU A 448 36.60 3.11 7.80
C GLU A 448 35.19 3.52 7.38
N TYR A 449 34.31 2.52 7.21
CA TYR A 449 32.88 2.72 7.05
C TYR A 449 32.13 1.88 8.08
N VAL A 450 31.12 2.47 8.70
CA VAL A 450 30.35 1.84 9.76
C VAL A 450 28.86 1.85 9.42
N SER A 451 28.23 0.69 9.56
CA SER A 451 26.77 0.55 9.48
C SER A 451 26.21 -0.08 10.74
N THR A 452 24.93 0.11 11.00
CA THR A 452 24.21 -0.55 12.10
C THR A 452 22.83 -0.95 11.60
N VAL A 453 22.48 -2.24 11.75
CA VAL A 453 21.25 -2.85 11.23
C VAL A 453 20.50 -3.58 12.35
N ALA A 454 19.17 -3.74 12.26
CA ALA A 454 18.45 -4.57 13.22
C ALA A 454 18.72 -6.07 12.98
N CYS A 455 18.80 -6.87 14.04
CA CYS A 455 19.03 -8.32 13.95
C CYS A 455 18.20 -9.11 14.99
N VAL A 456 18.33 -10.43 14.99
CA VAL A 456 17.72 -11.35 15.95
C VAL A 456 18.78 -12.32 16.48
N GLY A 457 19.01 -12.29 17.79
CA GLY A 457 19.92 -13.19 18.49
C GLY A 457 19.56 -14.67 18.37
N GLY A 458 20.56 -15.51 18.10
CA GLY A 458 20.41 -16.96 17.93
C GLY A 458 19.98 -17.43 16.53
N VAL A 459 19.75 -16.52 15.58
CA VAL A 459 19.40 -16.83 14.18
C VAL A 459 20.56 -16.49 13.25
N THR A 460 20.91 -17.35 12.29
CA THR A 460 22.09 -17.16 11.44
C THR A 460 21.99 -15.87 10.60
N LEU A 461 22.92 -14.94 10.85
CA LEU A 461 23.16 -13.74 10.05
C LEU A 461 24.19 -14.04 8.96
N GLU A 462 23.83 -13.79 7.72
CA GLU A 462 24.77 -13.74 6.59
C GLU A 462 25.29 -12.31 6.43
N VAL A 463 26.61 -12.20 6.36
CA VAL A 463 27.36 -11.00 6.02
C VAL A 463 27.95 -11.26 4.64
N ALA A 464 27.27 -10.79 3.60
CA ALA A 464 27.70 -10.91 2.22
C ALA A 464 28.28 -9.57 1.76
N VAL A 465 29.58 -9.50 1.48
CA VAL A 465 30.25 -8.30 0.98
C VAL A 465 30.73 -8.58 -0.44
N ALA A 466 30.51 -7.63 -1.35
CA ALA A 466 30.91 -7.74 -2.75
C ALA A 466 31.67 -6.48 -3.18
N GLN A 467 32.80 -6.63 -3.85
CA GLN A 467 33.38 -5.52 -4.61
C GLN A 467 32.52 -5.31 -5.87
N TRP A 468 32.11 -4.07 -6.12
CA TRP A 468 31.23 -3.75 -7.24
C TRP A 468 31.88 -4.15 -8.56
N TRP A 469 31.10 -4.79 -9.43
CA TRP A 469 31.58 -5.53 -10.61
C TRP A 469 32.39 -4.70 -11.63
N MET A 470 32.21 -3.37 -11.64
CA MET A 470 32.92 -2.41 -12.50
C MET A 470 33.92 -1.51 -11.74
N SER A 471 34.08 -1.72 -10.42
CA SER A 471 35.13 -1.05 -9.64
C SER A 471 36.43 -1.86 -9.75
N LEU A 472 37.39 -1.31 -10.49
CA LEU A 472 38.71 -1.91 -10.71
C LEU A 472 39.61 -1.82 -9.46
N GLY A 473 40.75 -2.53 -9.49
CA GLY A 473 41.70 -2.66 -8.39
C GLY A 473 41.50 -3.92 -7.54
N GLU A 474 42.59 -4.43 -6.96
CA GLU A 474 42.56 -5.47 -5.92
C GLU A 474 42.70 -4.81 -4.54
N THR A 475 41.92 -5.27 -3.56
CA THR A 475 41.88 -4.67 -2.22
C THR A 475 41.91 -5.72 -1.12
N GLU A 476 42.36 -5.32 0.06
CA GLU A 476 42.12 -6.05 1.31
C GLU A 476 41.11 -5.28 2.16
N LEU A 477 40.16 -6.00 2.73
CA LEU A 477 39.11 -5.45 3.58
C LEU A 477 39.15 -6.15 4.94
N ASP A 478 39.39 -5.38 6.01
CA ASP A 478 39.13 -5.87 7.36
C ASP A 478 37.64 -5.68 7.65
N VAL A 479 36.94 -6.78 7.91
CA VAL A 479 35.53 -6.80 8.31
C VAL A 479 35.48 -6.99 9.81
N GLU A 480 35.43 -5.88 10.54
CA GLU A 480 35.55 -5.86 11.99
C GLU A 480 34.21 -5.60 12.71
N GLN A 481 34.17 -6.03 13.97
CA GLN A 481 33.25 -5.55 15.00
C GLN A 481 31.75 -5.73 14.73
N LEU A 482 31.31 -7.00 14.64
CA LEU A 482 29.88 -7.34 14.80
C LEU A 482 29.39 -7.07 16.23
N THR A 483 29.00 -5.82 16.54
CA THR A 483 28.56 -5.38 17.87
C THR A 483 27.04 -5.47 18.03
N LEU A 484 26.58 -6.10 19.11
CA LEU A 484 25.22 -6.68 19.25
C LEU A 484 24.63 -6.39 20.65
N ASP A 485 23.33 -6.06 20.83
CA ASP A 485 22.66 -5.78 22.15
C ASP A 485 21.08 -5.78 22.07
N GLY A 486 20.26 -5.73 23.16
CA GLY A 486 18.76 -5.90 23.20
C GLY A 486 18.03 -5.52 24.53
N ARG A 487 16.71 -5.74 24.80
CA ARG A 487 15.52 -6.27 24.05
C ARG A 487 14.21 -5.42 24.27
N THR A 488 12.98 -5.98 24.39
CA THR A 488 11.66 -5.26 24.41
C THR A 488 10.78 -5.40 25.68
N LEU A 489 9.58 -4.79 25.68
CA LEU A 489 8.89 -4.10 26.80
C LEU A 489 7.36 -4.36 26.90
N PHE A 490 6.81 -4.47 28.11
CA PHE A 490 5.43 -4.02 28.45
C PHE A 490 5.27 -3.70 29.96
N SER A 491 4.79 -2.50 30.31
CA SER A 491 4.57 -1.90 31.67
C SER A 491 5.73 -1.89 32.68
N SER A 492 6.52 -2.96 32.76
CA SER A 492 7.85 -3.04 33.34
C SER A 492 8.73 -3.83 32.37
N LEU A 493 9.81 -3.23 31.87
CA LEU A 493 10.85 -3.99 31.19
C LEU A 493 11.68 -4.74 32.21
N GLU A 494 12.14 -5.94 31.84
CA GLU A 494 13.40 -6.46 32.33
C GLU A 494 14.47 -6.18 31.27
N LEU A 495 15.43 -5.30 31.59
CA LEU A 495 16.59 -5.05 30.73
C LEU A 495 17.68 -6.06 31.07
N HIS A 496 18.20 -6.73 30.04
CA HIS A 496 19.28 -7.70 30.14
C HIS A 496 20.49 -7.18 29.38
N SER A 497 21.62 -7.00 30.04
CA SER A 497 22.89 -6.72 29.35
C SER A 497 23.77 -7.97 29.36
N PHE A 498 24.47 -8.26 28.26
CA PHE A 498 25.45 -9.36 28.13
C PHE A 498 26.89 -8.82 28.07
N ARG A 499 27.05 -7.49 28.09
CA ARG A 499 28.32 -6.77 28.25
C ARG A 499 28.09 -5.52 29.11
N ARG A 500 29.10 -4.67 29.23
CA ARG A 500 28.97 -3.36 29.86
C ARG A 500 28.31 -2.36 28.90
N THR A 501 27.10 -1.88 29.22
CA THR A 501 26.32 -0.97 28.36
C THR A 501 25.78 0.23 29.15
N SER A 502 25.91 1.45 28.61
CA SER A 502 25.23 2.64 29.14
C SER A 502 23.79 2.67 28.62
N VAL A 503 22.83 2.66 29.55
CA VAL A 503 21.40 2.63 29.24
C VAL A 503 20.84 4.02 29.46
N GLU A 504 20.35 4.61 28.37
CA GLU A 504 19.77 5.95 28.24
C GLU A 504 18.45 5.81 27.49
N PRO A 505 17.34 5.49 28.19
CA PRO A 505 16.05 5.23 27.54
C PRO A 505 15.40 6.51 27.01
N GLU A 506 15.14 6.55 25.71
CA GLU A 506 14.36 7.58 25.02
C GLU A 506 13.25 6.92 24.19
N GLY A 507 12.12 7.60 23.99
CA GLY A 507 11.02 7.04 23.19
C GLY A 507 9.82 7.96 23.03
N SER A 508 9.07 7.77 21.96
CA SER A 508 7.87 8.56 21.66
C SER A 508 6.87 7.80 20.80
N LEU A 509 5.59 8.10 21.01
CA LEU A 509 4.46 7.65 20.20
C LEU A 509 4.18 8.72 19.14
N LYS A 510 4.20 8.35 17.85
CA LYS A 510 4.13 9.28 16.70
C LYS A 510 2.99 8.99 15.74
N THR A 511 2.33 7.84 15.89
CA THR A 511 1.27 7.41 14.99
C THR A 511 0.07 6.97 15.81
N LEU A 512 -1.09 7.56 15.55
CA LEU A 512 -2.37 7.08 16.05
C LEU A 512 -2.98 6.12 15.04
N ARG A 513 -3.28 4.90 15.47
CA ARG A 513 -3.90 3.84 14.69
C ARG A 513 -5.36 3.70 15.08
N ARG A 514 -6.26 3.94 14.12
CA ARG A 514 -7.71 3.74 14.25
C ARG A 514 -8.18 2.54 13.44
N ALA A 515 -9.06 1.72 14.02
CA ALA A 515 -9.70 0.61 13.32
C ALA A 515 -11.11 1.02 12.83
N CYS A 516 -11.40 0.82 11.55
CA CYS A 516 -12.68 1.12 10.93
C CYS A 516 -13.33 -0.16 10.41
N ARG A 517 -14.54 -0.46 10.84
CA ARG A 517 -15.35 -1.55 10.26
C ARG A 517 -15.92 -1.15 8.90
N PRO A 518 -16.20 -2.10 8.00
CA PRO A 518 -16.87 -1.81 6.74
C PRO A 518 -18.31 -1.34 7.00
N LEU A 519 -18.74 -0.33 6.25
CA LEU A 519 -20.14 0.12 6.18
C LEU A 519 -20.99 -0.81 5.30
N GLN A 520 -20.37 -1.39 4.28
CA GLN A 520 -21.04 -2.22 3.29
C GLN A 520 -20.05 -3.26 2.75
N ALA A 521 -20.55 -4.48 2.57
CA ALA A 521 -19.91 -5.55 1.80
C ALA A 521 -20.87 -5.98 0.69
N LYS A 522 -20.44 -5.89 -0.58
CA LYS A 522 -21.23 -6.36 -1.74
C LYS A 522 -20.40 -7.37 -2.54
N LEU A 523 -20.93 -8.59 -2.68
CA LEU A 523 -20.49 -9.52 -3.72
C LEU A 523 -21.03 -9.01 -5.06
N VAL A 524 -20.16 -8.96 -6.07
CA VAL A 524 -20.45 -8.54 -7.43
C VAL A 524 -20.19 -9.74 -8.35
N PRO A 525 -21.16 -10.12 -9.20
CA PRO A 525 -20.98 -11.22 -10.13
C PRO A 525 -19.91 -10.91 -11.19
N PRO A 526 -19.31 -11.92 -11.83
CA PRO A 526 -18.29 -11.72 -12.85
C PRO A 526 -18.82 -10.87 -14.02
N ALA A 527 -18.08 -9.84 -14.44
CA ALA A 527 -18.43 -9.08 -15.63
C ALA A 527 -18.12 -9.87 -16.91
N ALA A 528 -18.99 -9.74 -17.91
CA ALA A 528 -18.73 -10.20 -19.27
C ALA A 528 -17.58 -9.40 -19.91
N PRO A 529 -16.88 -9.96 -20.91
CA PRO A 529 -15.93 -9.22 -21.75
C PRO A 529 -16.52 -7.91 -22.30
N CYS A 530 -15.79 -6.80 -22.15
CA CYS A 530 -16.20 -5.52 -22.71
C CYS A 530 -15.72 -5.37 -24.16
N GLY A 531 -16.62 -5.65 -25.12
CA GLY A 531 -16.35 -5.63 -26.56
C GLY A 531 -15.48 -6.79 -27.06
N ASP A 532 -15.27 -6.86 -28.37
CA ASP A 532 -14.63 -8.00 -29.08
C ASP A 532 -13.18 -8.29 -28.67
N VAL A 533 -12.55 -7.38 -27.91
CA VAL A 533 -11.15 -7.46 -27.44
C VAL A 533 -11.06 -7.42 -25.92
N GLY A 534 -12.19 -7.41 -25.22
CA GLY A 534 -12.25 -7.33 -23.76
C GLY A 534 -11.82 -8.62 -23.07
N ILE A 535 -11.17 -8.51 -21.91
CA ILE A 535 -10.93 -9.64 -21.01
C ILE A 535 -11.95 -9.54 -19.89
N GLY A 536 -12.91 -10.48 -19.86
CA GLY A 536 -13.94 -10.55 -18.82
C GLY A 536 -13.39 -11.04 -17.48
N ASP A 537 -14.29 -11.26 -16.51
CA ASP A 537 -13.95 -11.85 -15.21
C ASP A 537 -13.98 -13.39 -15.24
N ALA A 538 -13.39 -13.97 -16.29
CA ALA A 538 -13.08 -15.39 -16.34
C ALA A 538 -11.64 -15.63 -15.87
N GLY A 539 -11.45 -16.74 -15.14
CA GLY A 539 -10.13 -17.22 -14.74
C GLY A 539 -9.36 -17.81 -15.91
N VAL A 540 -8.09 -18.12 -15.68
CA VAL A 540 -7.17 -18.72 -16.65
C VAL A 540 -7.81 -19.95 -17.32
N GLY A 541 -7.91 -19.92 -18.65
CA GLY A 541 -8.57 -20.96 -19.46
C GLY A 541 -10.09 -20.79 -19.63
N GLY A 542 -10.67 -19.65 -19.24
CA GLY A 542 -12.02 -19.22 -19.61
C GLY A 542 -13.21 -19.89 -18.90
N LYS A 543 -12.96 -20.91 -18.05
CA LYS A 543 -14.02 -21.77 -17.48
C LYS A 543 -14.46 -21.41 -16.06
N THR A 544 -13.63 -20.70 -15.30
CA THR A 544 -13.89 -20.42 -13.87
C THR A 544 -14.33 -18.98 -13.68
N PRO A 545 -15.54 -18.69 -13.16
CA PRO A 545 -15.96 -17.31 -12.86
C PRO A 545 -15.11 -16.69 -11.73
N ILE A 546 -14.69 -15.44 -11.89
CA ILE A 546 -14.02 -14.64 -10.85
C ILE A 546 -15.01 -13.61 -10.30
N TYR A 547 -15.27 -13.67 -9.00
CA TYR A 547 -16.18 -12.75 -8.32
C TYR A 547 -15.42 -11.56 -7.73
N ASP A 548 -16.06 -10.40 -7.75
CA ASP A 548 -15.62 -9.20 -7.08
C ASP A 548 -16.28 -9.09 -5.69
N TYR A 549 -15.54 -8.63 -4.69
CA TYR A 549 -16.07 -8.31 -3.37
C TYR A 549 -15.68 -6.90 -2.98
N LEU A 550 -16.67 -6.02 -2.92
CA LEU A 550 -16.50 -4.59 -2.65
C LEU A 550 -16.81 -4.30 -1.18
N LEU A 551 -15.77 -4.00 -0.41
CA LEU A 551 -15.85 -3.52 0.97
C LEU A 551 -15.73 -1.99 0.97
N SER A 552 -16.75 -1.30 1.48
CA SER A 552 -16.76 0.17 1.64
C SER A 552 -16.58 0.57 3.09
N TYR A 553 -15.67 1.49 3.38
CA TYR A 553 -15.37 2.03 4.71
C TYR A 553 -15.52 3.56 4.69
N LYS A 554 -15.78 4.16 5.86
CA LYS A 554 -15.75 5.62 6.06
C LYS A 554 -14.85 5.97 7.23
N PHE A 555 -14.10 7.06 7.09
CA PHE A 555 -13.45 7.75 8.20
C PHE A 555 -13.43 9.26 7.95
N ALA A 556 -13.23 10.04 9.00
CA ALA A 556 -13.10 11.50 8.93
C ALA A 556 -11.86 11.95 9.70
N LEU A 557 -11.21 13.01 9.24
CA LEU A 557 -10.13 13.68 9.97
C LEU A 557 -10.72 14.93 10.65
N LYS A 558 -10.60 15.01 11.98
CA LYS A 558 -11.05 16.19 12.74
C LYS A 558 -10.15 17.41 12.51
N GLU A 559 -8.87 17.15 12.26
CA GLU A 559 -7.80 18.13 12.10
C GLU A 559 -6.88 17.72 10.94
N ALA A 560 -6.07 18.64 10.44
CA ALA A 560 -5.09 18.36 9.40
C ALA A 560 -3.96 17.46 9.96
N CYS A 561 -3.83 16.23 9.46
CA CYS A 561 -2.71 15.35 9.79
C CYS A 561 -1.66 15.39 8.67
N GLU A 562 -0.36 15.47 9.01
CA GLU A 562 0.73 15.50 8.02
C GLU A 562 0.79 14.24 7.15
N GLY A 563 0.39 13.09 7.69
CA GLY A 563 0.39 11.82 6.99
C GLY A 563 -0.76 10.92 7.42
N VAL A 564 -1.42 10.30 6.45
CA VAL A 564 -2.49 9.32 6.63
C VAL A 564 -2.17 8.09 5.80
N THR A 565 -2.09 6.92 6.42
CA THR A 565 -1.85 5.65 5.73
C THR A 565 -2.98 4.67 6.00
N VAL A 566 -3.66 4.23 4.94
CA VAL A 566 -4.68 3.18 4.99
C VAL A 566 -4.02 1.81 4.83
N ARG A 567 -4.44 0.84 5.65
CA ARG A 567 -3.93 -0.54 5.65
C ARG A 567 -5.06 -1.55 5.89
N PHE A 568 -4.85 -2.77 5.40
CA PHE A 568 -5.72 -3.92 5.65
C PHE A 568 -4.87 -5.04 6.25
N PRO A 569 -4.67 -5.09 7.58
CA PRO A 569 -3.61 -5.92 8.19
C PRO A 569 -3.64 -7.40 7.80
N SER A 570 -4.84 -7.97 7.59
CA SER A 570 -5.04 -9.38 7.21
C SER A 570 -4.60 -9.71 5.79
N LEU A 571 -4.40 -8.71 4.93
CA LEU A 571 -4.07 -8.86 3.50
C LEU A 571 -2.74 -8.18 3.13
N SER A 572 -2.36 -7.13 3.87
CA SER A 572 -1.21 -6.27 3.57
C SER A 572 0.14 -7.00 3.60
N ALA A 573 1.08 -6.50 2.79
CA ALA A 573 2.39 -7.09 2.58
C ALA A 573 2.32 -8.55 2.08
N GLN A 574 1.39 -8.82 1.16
CA GLN A 574 1.32 -10.01 0.31
C GLN A 574 0.98 -9.54 -1.10
N LEU A 575 1.51 -10.22 -2.11
CA LEU A 575 1.16 -9.97 -3.52
C LEU A 575 1.09 -11.29 -4.28
N TYR A 576 2.22 -11.97 -4.41
CA TYR A 576 2.33 -13.24 -5.12
C TYR A 576 1.83 -14.42 -4.28
N GLU A 577 2.14 -14.41 -2.98
CA GLU A 577 1.68 -15.41 -2.01
C GLU A 577 0.22 -15.19 -1.53
N SER A 578 -0.44 -14.14 -2.02
CA SER A 578 -1.82 -13.81 -1.68
C SER A 578 -2.79 -14.93 -2.08
N GLY A 579 -3.67 -15.33 -1.17
CA GLY A 579 -4.80 -16.22 -1.49
C GLY A 579 -5.88 -15.57 -2.38
N TYR A 580 -5.87 -14.23 -2.47
CA TYR A 580 -6.79 -13.43 -3.28
C TYR A 580 -6.09 -12.86 -4.52
N GLU A 581 -6.83 -12.72 -5.61
CA GLU A 581 -6.32 -12.25 -6.91
C GLU A 581 -6.21 -10.73 -6.98
N ALA A 582 -7.04 -10.03 -6.20
CA ALA A 582 -7.01 -8.58 -6.08
C ALA A 582 -7.02 -8.18 -4.60
N GLN A 583 -6.34 -7.06 -4.33
CA GLN A 583 -6.37 -6.31 -3.07
C GLN A 583 -6.35 -4.81 -3.37
N LEU A 584 -7.15 -4.38 -4.36
CA LEU A 584 -7.11 -3.03 -4.89
C LEU A 584 -8.01 -2.12 -4.06
N TRP A 585 -7.50 -1.00 -3.58
CA TRP A 585 -8.33 -0.02 -2.88
C TRP A 585 -8.09 1.40 -3.37
N ALA A 586 -9.10 2.25 -3.20
CA ALA A 586 -9.06 3.65 -3.57
C ALA A 586 -9.77 4.53 -2.53
N LEU A 587 -9.31 5.78 -2.43
CA LEU A 587 -9.79 6.79 -1.48
C LEU A 587 -10.65 7.83 -2.22
N PHE A 588 -11.89 8.01 -1.75
CA PHE A 588 -12.92 8.85 -2.34
C PHE A 588 -13.48 9.88 -1.35
N ASP A 589 -14.12 10.93 -1.85
CA ASP A 589 -14.95 11.85 -1.05
C ASP A 589 -16.40 11.38 -1.02
N ALA A 590 -17.21 12.12 -0.25
CA ALA A 590 -18.67 12.11 -0.32
C ALA A 590 -19.26 12.33 -1.73
N HIS A 591 -18.46 12.74 -2.73
CA HIS A 591 -18.87 12.96 -4.12
C HIS A 591 -18.33 11.89 -5.09
N LYS A 592 -17.83 10.75 -4.56
CA LYS A 592 -17.28 9.60 -5.31
C LYS A 592 -16.02 9.91 -6.12
N ARG A 593 -15.42 11.10 -5.94
CA ARG A 593 -14.19 11.52 -6.62
C ARG A 593 -12.97 10.95 -5.92
N LEU A 594 -12.01 10.44 -6.70
CA LEU A 594 -10.71 9.99 -6.22
C LEU A 594 -9.92 11.18 -5.60
N LEU A 595 -9.54 11.08 -4.33
CA LEU A 595 -9.51 12.26 -3.45
C LEU A 595 -8.16 12.76 -2.94
N ARG A 596 -8.18 13.98 -2.36
CA ARG A 596 -7.14 14.58 -1.49
C ARG A 596 -7.64 15.16 -0.14
N TRP A 597 -8.92 15.52 0.04
CA TRP A 597 -9.42 16.16 1.27
C TRP A 597 -10.93 15.97 1.50
N GLY A 598 -11.37 15.66 2.72
CA GLY A 598 -12.78 15.75 3.13
C GLY A 598 -13.25 14.64 4.08
N ASP A 599 -14.53 14.30 3.96
CA ASP A 599 -15.12 13.08 4.52
C ASP A 599 -14.66 11.91 3.62
N TYR A 600 -13.90 10.94 4.15
CA TYR A 600 -13.21 9.94 3.34
C TYR A 600 -13.95 8.61 3.27
N TYR A 601 -14.07 8.08 2.06
CA TYR A 601 -14.60 6.75 1.78
C TYR A 601 -13.51 5.90 1.15
N VAL A 602 -13.20 4.75 1.73
CA VAL A 602 -12.29 3.77 1.11
C VAL A 602 -13.12 2.65 0.53
N ARG A 603 -12.94 2.34 -0.75
CA ARG A 603 -13.44 1.10 -1.34
C ARG A 603 -12.29 0.15 -1.57
N LEU A 604 -12.42 -1.09 -1.11
CA LEU A 604 -11.50 -2.20 -1.35
C LEU A 604 -12.21 -3.25 -2.21
N GLN A 605 -11.58 -3.64 -3.30
CA GLN A 605 -11.96 -4.72 -4.21
C GLN A 605 -11.08 -5.95 -3.94
N LEU A 606 -11.72 -7.07 -3.66
CA LEU A 606 -11.08 -8.39 -3.54
C LEU A 606 -11.63 -9.34 -4.62
N ARG A 607 -10.77 -10.18 -5.19
CA ARG A 607 -11.14 -11.12 -6.27
C ARG A 607 -10.81 -12.56 -5.93
N HIS A 608 -11.76 -13.47 -6.15
CA HIS A 608 -11.62 -14.93 -5.99
C HIS A 608 -12.71 -15.65 -6.78
N ASP A 609 -12.46 -16.89 -7.21
CA ASP A 609 -13.47 -17.81 -7.76
C ASP A 609 -14.41 -18.45 -6.70
N SER A 610 -14.21 -18.13 -5.42
CA SER A 610 -14.96 -18.74 -4.31
C SER A 610 -15.70 -17.64 -3.54
N PRO A 611 -17.01 -17.44 -3.78
CA PRO A 611 -17.83 -16.53 -3.00
C PRO A 611 -17.73 -16.79 -1.49
N ALA A 612 -17.70 -18.06 -1.08
CA ALA A 612 -17.57 -18.48 0.31
C ALA A 612 -16.21 -18.12 0.96
N HIS A 613 -15.17 -17.81 0.18
CA HIS A 613 -13.92 -17.21 0.70
C HIS A 613 -14.06 -15.70 0.87
N LEU A 614 -14.71 -15.02 -0.06
CA LEU A 614 -14.92 -13.57 -0.03
C LEU A 614 -15.86 -13.16 1.12
N GLU A 615 -16.95 -13.90 1.35
CA GLU A 615 -17.92 -13.64 2.43
C GLU A 615 -17.30 -13.69 3.84
N LYS A 616 -16.23 -14.47 4.04
CA LYS A 616 -15.49 -14.49 5.32
C LYS A 616 -14.83 -13.16 5.67
N LEU A 617 -14.70 -12.25 4.70
CA LEU A 617 -14.10 -10.93 4.86
C LEU A 617 -15.13 -9.80 5.02
N LYS A 618 -16.44 -10.11 5.10
CA LYS A 618 -17.52 -9.11 5.22
C LYS A 618 -17.33 -8.11 6.37
N ASP A 619 -16.71 -8.56 7.47
CA ASP A 619 -16.47 -7.78 8.70
C ASP A 619 -15.01 -7.33 8.85
N MET A 620 -14.17 -7.53 7.82
CA MET A 620 -12.72 -7.29 7.91
C MET A 620 -12.41 -5.82 8.21
N PRO A 621 -11.69 -5.49 9.30
CA PRO A 621 -11.39 -4.11 9.65
C PRO A 621 -10.33 -3.50 8.72
N MET A 622 -10.60 -2.29 8.27
CA MET A 622 -9.59 -1.37 7.76
C MET A 622 -8.87 -0.72 8.93
N VAL A 623 -7.61 -0.35 8.74
CA VAL A 623 -6.82 0.40 9.70
C VAL A 623 -6.31 1.69 9.07
N VAL A 624 -6.45 2.81 9.80
CA VAL A 624 -5.96 4.13 9.42
C VAL A 624 -4.87 4.56 10.41
N ASP A 625 -3.65 4.69 9.91
CA ASP A 625 -2.50 5.23 10.66
C ASP A 625 -2.38 6.74 10.38
N LEU A 626 -2.65 7.56 11.39
CA LEU A 626 -2.50 9.02 11.38
C LEU A 626 -1.16 9.41 12.01
N GLN A 627 -0.35 10.21 11.33
CA GLN A 627 0.82 10.84 11.96
C GLN A 627 0.36 11.96 12.89
N ILE A 628 0.88 11.95 14.12
CA ILE A 628 0.53 12.88 15.20
C ILE A 628 1.80 13.53 15.78
N ALA A 629 1.63 14.64 16.49
CA ALA A 629 2.70 15.23 17.29
C ALA A 629 3.30 14.19 18.27
N PRO A 630 4.63 14.08 18.40
CA PRO A 630 5.24 13.04 19.22
C PRO A 630 4.87 13.14 20.72
N VAL A 631 4.20 12.10 21.23
CA VAL A 631 3.92 11.95 22.67
C VAL A 631 5.12 11.25 23.32
N ALA A 632 5.87 11.97 24.15
CA ALA A 632 7.05 11.44 24.82
C ALA A 632 6.71 10.35 25.85
N LEU A 633 7.56 9.33 25.95
CA LEU A 633 7.47 8.29 26.97
C LEU A 633 8.38 8.64 28.16
N SER A 634 7.84 8.56 29.38
CA SER A 634 8.58 8.79 30.62
C SER A 634 9.06 7.48 31.21
N PHE A 635 10.37 7.36 31.42
CA PHE A 635 11.07 6.15 31.87
C PHE A 635 11.61 6.31 33.29
N HIS A 636 11.49 5.27 34.12
CA HIS A 636 11.73 5.35 35.57
C HIS A 636 12.38 4.08 36.12
N TRP A 637 13.43 4.22 36.94
CA TRP A 637 14.16 3.07 37.51
C TRP A 637 13.47 2.41 38.73
N SER A 638 12.36 2.96 39.21
CA SER A 638 11.56 2.35 40.28
C SER A 638 10.06 2.62 40.09
N ARG A 639 9.22 1.73 40.63
CA ARG A 639 7.76 1.88 40.60
C ARG A 639 7.28 3.12 41.37
N ALA A 640 7.91 3.48 42.48
CA ALA A 640 7.56 4.68 43.26
C ALA A 640 7.73 5.94 42.40
N SER A 641 8.93 6.12 41.85
CA SER A 641 9.26 7.26 40.97
C SER A 641 8.42 7.36 39.68
N ALA A 642 7.64 6.33 39.33
CA ALA A 642 6.74 6.30 38.17
C ALA A 642 5.28 6.63 38.54
N LEU A 643 4.96 6.71 39.82
CA LEU A 643 3.64 7.06 40.39
C LEU A 643 3.62 8.48 40.99
N ASP A 644 4.78 8.99 41.41
CA ASP A 644 4.93 10.34 41.97
C ASP A 644 4.72 11.42 40.89
N ASP A 645 4.22 12.59 41.31
CA ASP A 645 3.93 13.74 40.43
C ASP A 645 5.21 14.21 39.68
N PRO A 646 5.16 14.41 38.34
CA PRO A 646 6.29 14.94 37.57
C PRO A 646 6.92 16.24 38.08
N ALA A 647 6.24 17.00 38.93
CA ALA A 647 6.71 18.24 39.56
C ALA A 647 7.40 18.04 40.93
N ALA A 648 7.35 16.84 41.53
CA ALA A 648 7.85 16.59 42.88
C ALA A 648 9.32 16.11 42.92
N GLY A 649 10.25 17.05 43.14
CA GLY A 649 11.63 16.75 43.56
C GLY A 649 12.65 16.40 42.46
N PRO A 650 13.94 16.23 42.82
CA PRO A 650 15.01 15.96 41.87
C PRO A 650 14.90 14.53 41.31
N LYS A 651 14.65 14.42 40.00
CA LYS A 651 14.54 13.13 39.32
C LYS A 651 15.90 12.41 39.32
N PRO A 652 15.96 11.11 39.67
CA PRO A 652 17.21 10.35 39.61
C PRO A 652 17.73 10.29 38.17
N PRO A 653 19.06 10.22 37.96
CA PRO A 653 19.64 10.23 36.62
C PRO A 653 19.10 9.07 35.79
N LEU A 654 18.54 9.39 34.63
CA LEU A 654 17.94 8.40 33.74
C LEU A 654 19.00 7.48 33.11
N ARG A 655 20.22 7.99 32.94
CA ARG A 655 21.40 7.21 32.52
C ARG A 655 21.82 6.24 33.63
N ARG A 656 21.90 4.94 33.31
CA ARG A 656 22.44 3.90 34.19
C ARG A 656 23.42 3.01 33.45
N LEU A 657 24.57 2.72 34.07
CA LEU A 657 25.51 1.74 33.54
C LEU A 657 25.07 0.34 34.00
N LEU A 658 24.93 -0.60 33.07
CA LEU A 658 24.67 -2.00 33.35
C LEU A 658 25.95 -2.82 33.14
N GLU A 659 26.24 -3.71 34.07
CA GLU A 659 27.35 -4.66 33.97
C GLU A 659 26.91 -5.95 33.26
N PRO A 660 27.84 -6.75 32.70
CA PRO A 660 27.51 -7.98 31.99
C PRO A 660 26.65 -8.95 32.82
N HIS A 661 25.66 -9.56 32.16
CA HIS A 661 24.68 -10.51 32.71
C HIS A 661 23.75 -9.96 33.80
N THR A 662 23.74 -8.64 34.05
CA THR A 662 22.80 -8.02 34.99
C THR A 662 21.39 -7.90 34.40
N ARG A 663 20.40 -7.93 35.32
CA ARG A 663 18.96 -7.77 35.08
C ARG A 663 18.49 -6.55 35.84
N VAL A 664 17.82 -5.60 35.18
CA VAL A 664 17.30 -4.38 35.83
C VAL A 664 15.89 -4.09 35.34
N ALA A 665 14.98 -3.82 36.29
CA ALA A 665 13.64 -3.35 35.98
C ALA A 665 13.65 -1.89 35.52
N LEU A 666 12.94 -1.59 34.43
CA LEU A 666 12.68 -0.22 33.97
C LEU A 666 11.16 -0.05 33.80
N HIS A 667 10.59 0.97 34.42
CA HIS A 667 9.16 1.25 34.39
C HIS A 667 8.86 2.38 33.39
N VAL A 668 7.66 2.36 32.80
CA VAL A 668 7.19 3.41 31.89
C VAL A 668 5.89 3.95 32.42
N ALA A 669 5.84 5.25 32.72
CA ALA A 669 4.59 5.90 33.12
C ALA A 669 3.64 5.97 31.91
N SER A 670 2.34 5.79 32.13
CA SER A 670 1.36 5.91 31.05
C SER A 670 1.23 7.38 30.63
N PRO A 671 1.56 7.76 29.39
CA PRO A 671 1.33 9.12 28.92
C PRO A 671 -0.17 9.39 28.79
N ALA A 672 -0.55 10.67 28.85
CA ALA A 672 -1.90 11.10 28.51
C ALA A 672 -2.19 10.86 27.01
N ALA A 673 -3.43 10.51 26.68
CA ALA A 673 -3.85 10.37 25.29
C ALA A 673 -3.92 11.76 24.61
N PRO A 674 -3.46 11.92 23.36
CA PRO A 674 -3.56 13.18 22.63
C PRO A 674 -5.03 13.49 22.29
N ALA A 675 -5.39 14.77 22.14
CA ALA A 675 -6.79 15.20 21.97
C ALA A 675 -7.52 14.61 20.74
N ILE A 676 -6.77 14.22 19.69
CA ILE A 676 -7.29 13.55 18.50
C ILE A 676 -7.70 12.07 18.75
N ALA A 677 -7.21 11.46 19.83
CA ALA A 677 -7.44 10.06 20.14
C ALA A 677 -8.86 9.79 20.65
N GLU A 678 -9.43 8.69 20.15
CA GLU A 678 -10.72 8.16 20.57
C GLU A 678 -10.55 6.84 21.36
N PRO A 679 -11.52 6.50 22.21
CA PRO A 679 -11.49 5.24 22.94
C PRO A 679 -11.40 4.02 21.99
N GLY A 680 -10.44 3.13 22.24
CA GLY A 680 -10.14 1.99 21.37
C GLY A 680 -9.13 2.26 20.26
N ASP A 681 -8.67 3.51 20.06
CA ASP A 681 -7.49 3.77 19.23
C ASP A 681 -6.22 3.16 19.85
N THR A 682 -5.20 3.00 19.02
CA THR A 682 -3.88 2.47 19.44
C THR A 682 -2.79 3.47 19.08
N LEU A 683 -2.02 3.92 20.06
CA LEU A 683 -0.84 4.75 19.82
C LEU A 683 0.38 3.87 19.54
N LEU A 684 1.11 4.20 18.48
CA LEU A 684 2.28 3.50 17.99
C LEU A 684 3.49 4.42 17.94
N GLY A 685 4.66 3.87 18.21
CA GLY A 685 5.91 4.60 18.13
C GLY A 685 7.10 3.71 18.36
N SER A 686 8.22 4.31 18.77
CA SER A 686 9.38 3.53 19.17
C SER A 686 10.19 4.11 20.31
N ALA A 687 10.95 3.24 20.97
CA ALA A 687 11.88 3.56 22.04
C ALA A 687 13.26 2.94 21.80
N THR A 688 14.32 3.57 22.28
CA THR A 688 15.68 3.04 22.31
C THR A 688 16.20 3.09 23.72
N PHE A 689 16.81 1.99 24.20
CA PHE A 689 17.22 1.85 25.61
C PHE A 689 18.72 2.07 25.83
N ALA A 690 19.56 1.66 24.88
CA ALA A 690 21.00 1.73 25.02
C ALA A 690 21.61 2.86 24.18
N LYS A 691 22.71 3.39 24.70
CA LYS A 691 23.68 4.18 23.96
C LYS A 691 25.05 3.59 24.28
N LEU A 692 25.72 3.02 23.28
CA LEU A 692 27.13 2.62 23.46
C LEU A 692 27.94 3.82 23.96
N SER A 693 28.91 3.56 24.85
CA SER A 693 29.83 4.59 25.35
C SER A 693 30.58 5.25 24.19
N SER A 694 31.29 6.34 24.48
CA SER A 694 32.15 7.07 23.54
C SER A 694 33.30 6.23 22.93
N GLU A 695 33.41 4.95 23.28
CA GLU A 695 34.35 3.96 22.74
C GLU A 695 33.67 2.98 21.75
N GLY A 696 32.35 3.11 21.54
CA GLY A 696 31.57 2.21 20.69
C GLY A 696 31.42 2.72 19.26
N VAL A 697 31.84 1.90 18.30
CA VAL A 697 31.74 2.18 16.86
C VAL A 697 30.28 2.04 16.37
N GLY A 698 29.79 3.05 15.65
CA GLY A 698 28.47 3.06 14.98
C GLY A 698 27.40 3.92 15.66
N ALA A 699 26.13 3.70 15.29
CA ALA A 699 25.01 4.56 15.72
C ALA A 699 24.67 4.50 17.22
N GLY A 700 25.33 3.62 17.97
CA GLY A 700 25.17 3.46 19.42
C GLY A 700 23.85 2.86 19.92
N LYS A 701 22.81 2.82 19.07
CA LYS A 701 21.45 2.39 19.40
C LYS A 701 20.79 1.60 18.26
N ARG A 702 19.74 0.83 18.58
CA ARG A 702 18.98 0.01 17.63
C ARG A 702 18.34 0.88 16.52
N PRO A 703 18.62 0.65 15.23
CA PRO A 703 17.96 1.36 14.12
C PRO A 703 16.43 1.20 14.17
N GLY A 704 15.70 2.29 13.92
CA GLY A 704 14.23 2.35 14.02
C GLY A 704 13.65 2.27 15.44
N GLY A 705 14.46 1.87 16.42
CA GLY A 705 14.02 1.63 17.79
C GLY A 705 13.11 0.41 17.94
N TRP A 706 12.71 0.16 19.17
CA TRP A 706 11.75 -0.85 19.59
C TRP A 706 10.33 -0.39 19.36
N PRO A 707 9.48 -1.15 18.64
CA PRO A 707 8.08 -0.78 18.52
C PRO A 707 7.43 -0.73 19.90
N VAL A 708 6.82 0.40 20.23
CA VAL A 708 5.99 0.59 21.43
C VAL A 708 4.55 0.74 20.98
N THR A 709 3.63 0.16 21.76
CA THR A 709 2.20 0.17 21.49
C THR A 709 1.46 0.43 22.78
N LEU A 710 0.58 1.44 22.77
CA LEU A 710 -0.26 1.81 23.90
C LEU A 710 -1.72 1.86 23.43
N PHE A 711 -2.60 1.14 24.12
CA PHE A 711 -4.02 1.12 23.81
C PHE A 711 -4.73 2.26 24.56
N VAL A 712 -5.57 3.02 23.86
CA VAL A 712 -6.43 4.03 24.48
C VAL A 712 -7.62 3.29 25.09
N PRO A 713 -7.86 3.38 26.41
CA PRO A 713 -8.91 2.62 27.07
C PRO A 713 -10.30 2.98 26.51
N PRO A 714 -11.28 2.05 26.54
CA PRO A 714 -12.65 2.35 26.18
C PRO A 714 -13.23 3.43 27.09
N ALA A 715 -14.17 4.23 26.58
CA ALA A 715 -14.81 5.26 27.38
C ALA A 715 -15.52 4.62 28.57
N ALA A 716 -15.39 5.23 29.75
CA ALA A 716 -16.29 4.91 30.85
C ALA A 716 -17.73 5.08 30.37
N LYS A 717 -18.58 4.07 30.63
CA LYS A 717 -20.03 4.23 30.45
C LYS A 717 -20.44 5.43 31.31
N LYS A 718 -20.96 6.48 30.67
CA LYS A 718 -21.67 7.52 31.41
C LYS A 718 -22.89 6.86 32.02
N GLU A 719 -22.90 6.73 33.34
CA GLU A 719 -24.17 6.68 34.07
C GLU A 719 -24.92 7.97 33.73
N GLU A 720 -26.22 7.86 33.47
CA GLU A 720 -27.03 9.04 33.21
C GLU A 720 -26.98 9.93 34.47
N PRO A 721 -26.65 11.23 34.35
CA PRO A 721 -26.68 12.09 35.51
C PRO A 721 -28.12 12.14 36.04
N PRO A 722 -28.34 11.95 37.36
CA PRO A 722 -29.68 12.03 37.92
C PRO A 722 -30.28 13.40 37.58
N LYS A 723 -31.54 13.41 37.14
CA LYS A 723 -32.26 14.65 36.80
C LYS A 723 -32.12 15.64 37.96
N PRO A 724 -31.71 16.89 37.71
CA PRO A 724 -31.56 17.86 38.79
C PRO A 724 -32.91 18.07 39.47
N ALA A 725 -32.92 17.89 40.79
CA ALA A 725 -34.08 18.26 41.60
C ALA A 725 -34.38 19.75 41.40
N SER A 726 -35.67 20.08 41.32
CA SER A 726 -36.13 21.46 41.17
C SER A 726 -35.68 22.29 42.36
N MET A 727 -34.79 23.25 42.12
CA MET A 727 -34.60 24.38 43.04
C MET A 727 -35.72 25.39 42.80
N ASP A 728 -36.41 25.73 43.88
CA ASP A 728 -37.43 26.77 43.90
C ASP A 728 -36.89 28.11 43.38
N LYS A 729 -37.74 28.81 42.63
CA LYS A 729 -37.54 30.21 42.24
C LYS A 729 -38.85 30.97 42.39
N GLU A 730 -38.96 31.65 43.52
CA GLU A 730 -39.98 32.64 43.78
C GLU A 730 -39.99 33.75 42.70
N ASP A 731 -41.20 34.25 42.44
CA ASP A 731 -41.56 35.56 41.92
C ASP A 731 -40.78 36.19 40.75
N GLU A 732 -41.23 35.82 39.55
CA GLU A 732 -41.57 36.80 38.49
C GLU A 732 -42.90 36.33 37.86
N THR A 733 -43.84 37.25 37.62
CA THR A 733 -45.25 36.91 37.39
C THR A 733 -45.48 36.08 36.11
N ALA A 734 -46.28 35.02 36.25
CA ALA A 734 -46.62 34.05 35.20
C ALA A 734 -47.00 34.64 33.82
N PRO A 735 -47.83 35.70 33.68
CA PRO A 735 -48.14 36.30 32.38
C PRO A 735 -46.90 36.75 31.60
N HIS A 736 -45.89 37.33 32.27
CA HIS A 736 -44.71 37.86 31.58
C HIS A 736 -43.78 36.73 31.07
N ARG A 737 -43.77 35.58 31.75
CA ARG A 737 -43.13 34.34 31.25
C ARG A 737 -43.92 33.73 30.09
N MET A 738 -45.26 33.71 30.17
CA MET A 738 -46.12 33.20 29.09
C MET A 738 -45.91 34.01 27.80
N GLU A 739 -45.87 35.33 27.90
CA GLU A 739 -45.70 36.22 26.76
C GLU A 739 -44.29 36.14 26.15
N ALA A 740 -43.24 36.07 26.99
CA ALA A 740 -41.88 35.82 26.53
C ALA A 740 -41.71 34.44 25.87
N ALA A 741 -42.35 33.40 26.43
CA ALA A 741 -42.35 32.05 25.86
C ALA A 741 -43.15 31.97 24.55
N LEU A 742 -44.29 32.66 24.45
CA LEU A 742 -45.06 32.80 23.20
C LEU A 742 -44.27 33.57 22.15
N ARG A 743 -43.55 34.63 22.51
CA ARG A 743 -42.66 35.39 21.61
C ARG A 743 -41.51 34.50 21.11
N ALA A 744 -40.84 33.77 22.01
CA ALA A 744 -39.80 32.82 21.66
C ALA A 744 -40.31 31.65 20.80
N LEU A 745 -41.51 31.14 21.08
CA LEU A 745 -42.15 30.09 20.30
C LEU A 745 -42.48 30.59 18.88
N LYS A 746 -43.10 31.78 18.76
CA LYS A 746 -43.39 32.44 17.48
C LYS A 746 -42.11 32.66 16.66
N ILE A 747 -41.05 33.16 17.28
CA ILE A 747 -39.73 33.30 16.63
C ILE A 747 -39.18 31.92 16.20
N SER A 748 -39.28 30.88 17.02
CA SER A 748 -38.81 29.52 16.69
C SER A 748 -39.60 28.86 15.55
N GLN A 749 -40.89 29.17 15.42
CA GLN A 749 -41.76 28.71 14.33
C GLN A 749 -41.48 29.49 13.05
N LEU A 750 -41.29 30.82 13.12
CA LEU A 750 -40.90 31.66 11.99
C LEU A 750 -39.55 31.23 11.38
N VAL A 751 -38.56 30.86 12.21
CA VAL A 751 -37.27 30.31 11.73
C VAL A 751 -37.44 28.97 10.99
N LYS A 752 -38.50 28.20 11.27
CA LYS A 752 -38.81 26.94 10.58
C LYS A 752 -39.60 27.12 9.27
N LEU A 753 -40.17 28.31 9.01
CA LEU A 753 -40.98 28.61 7.83
C LEU A 753 -40.16 29.05 6.59
N SER A 754 -38.83 29.03 6.66
CA SER A 754 -37.96 29.25 5.48
C SER A 754 -38.07 28.11 4.44
N PRO A 755 -37.68 28.31 3.18
CA PRO A 755 -38.51 27.96 2.03
C PRO A 755 -38.62 26.46 1.72
N LYS A 756 -39.65 25.82 2.29
CA LYS A 756 -40.26 24.57 1.80
C LYS A 756 -41.79 24.60 1.86
N CYS A 757 -42.40 25.73 1.52
CA CYS A 757 -43.86 25.82 1.36
C CYS A 757 -44.25 25.62 -0.11
N LYS A 758 -44.88 24.49 -0.41
CA LYS A 758 -45.92 24.47 -1.45
C LYS A 758 -47.08 25.38 -0.99
N PRO A 759 -47.87 25.98 -1.90
CA PRO A 759 -48.99 26.82 -1.50
C PRO A 759 -49.96 26.04 -0.59
N PRO A 760 -50.49 26.64 0.48
CA PRO A 760 -51.49 26.01 1.33
C PRO A 760 -52.80 25.83 0.57
N LYS A 761 -53.49 24.72 0.77
CA LYS A 761 -54.94 24.66 0.49
C LYS A 761 -55.66 25.56 1.49
N GLU A 762 -56.68 26.27 1.03
CA GLU A 762 -57.48 27.18 1.85
C GLU A 762 -58.08 26.46 3.08
N PRO A 763 -58.14 27.12 4.25
CA PRO A 763 -58.83 26.56 5.41
C PRO A 763 -60.35 26.70 5.24
N ALA A 764 -61.05 25.57 5.30
CA ALA A 764 -62.51 25.57 5.40
C ALA A 764 -62.98 26.27 6.68
N ALA A 765 -64.15 26.91 6.61
CA ALA A 765 -64.74 27.68 7.70
C ALA A 765 -64.98 26.83 8.96
N ALA A 766 -64.88 27.48 10.13
CA ALA A 766 -65.15 26.85 11.42
C ALA A 766 -66.63 26.50 11.58
N GLY A 767 -66.89 25.27 12.07
CA GLY A 767 -68.21 24.81 12.52
C GLY A 767 -68.03 23.83 13.68
N GLU A 768 -68.79 24.04 14.76
CA GLU A 768 -68.67 23.24 15.99
C GLU A 768 -69.46 21.92 15.95
N ALA A 769 -68.88 20.91 16.62
CA ALA A 769 -69.53 19.84 17.39
C ALA A 769 -70.33 18.69 16.74
N ALA A 770 -70.09 17.51 17.32
CA ALA A 770 -70.94 16.29 17.36
C ALA A 770 -70.84 15.31 16.16
N PRO A 771 -71.24 14.02 16.31
CA PRO A 771 -70.23 12.96 16.47
C PRO A 771 -70.33 11.77 15.48
N LEU A 772 -69.29 10.93 15.48
CA LEU A 772 -69.21 9.56 14.90
C LEU A 772 -70.44 8.69 15.28
N PRO A 773 -70.83 7.62 14.52
CA PRO A 773 -69.91 6.56 14.02
C PRO A 773 -70.33 5.75 12.74
N HIS A 774 -69.54 4.68 12.47
CA HIS A 774 -69.78 3.46 11.67
C HIS A 774 -69.44 3.35 10.16
N GLU A 775 -68.46 2.45 9.92
CA GLU A 775 -68.44 1.32 8.96
C GLU A 775 -67.93 1.42 7.50
N ALA A 776 -67.34 0.26 7.11
CA ALA A 776 -66.73 -0.14 5.84
C ALA A 776 -65.49 0.67 5.35
N GLY A 777 -64.43 0.07 4.79
CA GLY A 777 -64.14 -1.36 4.59
C GLY A 777 -63.52 -1.66 3.22
N GLY A 778 -62.21 -1.94 3.16
CA GLY A 778 -61.46 -2.23 1.93
C GLY A 778 -61.13 -0.98 1.08
N GLY A 779 -60.08 -0.95 0.26
CA GLY A 779 -59.04 -1.96 -0.02
C GLY A 779 -57.90 -1.34 -0.83
N GLU A 780 -56.78 -2.06 -0.97
CA GLU A 780 -55.55 -1.59 -1.65
C GLU A 780 -55.63 -1.69 -3.19
N ALA A 781 -55.01 -0.73 -3.89
CA ALA A 781 -54.59 -0.68 -5.32
C ALA A 781 -54.51 0.81 -5.76
N ASP A 782 -53.54 1.33 -6.52
CA ASP A 782 -52.26 0.80 -7.05
C ASP A 782 -51.23 1.96 -7.07
N GLU A 783 -49.95 1.67 -6.82
CA GLU A 783 -48.85 2.66 -6.90
C GLU A 783 -47.89 2.32 -8.06
N GLU A 784 -48.38 2.33 -9.30
CA GLU A 784 -47.54 2.11 -10.50
C GLU A 784 -47.90 3.04 -11.68
N LEU A 785 -47.70 4.35 -11.54
CA LEU A 785 -47.63 5.24 -12.72
C LEU A 785 -46.83 6.55 -12.49
N ALA A 786 -45.50 6.47 -12.38
CA ALA A 786 -44.62 7.65 -12.33
C ALA A 786 -43.27 7.45 -13.07
N ALA A 787 -43.29 6.74 -14.21
CA ALA A 787 -42.10 6.47 -15.02
C ALA A 787 -42.32 6.69 -16.52
N ARG A 788 -42.70 7.91 -16.93
CA ARG A 788 -42.53 8.40 -18.30
C ARG A 788 -41.99 9.82 -18.29
N GLY A 789 -40.80 10.01 -18.86
CA GLY A 789 -40.27 11.35 -19.11
C GLY A 789 -41.04 12.02 -20.24
N THR A 790 -41.34 13.30 -20.09
CA THR A 790 -41.95 14.15 -21.11
C THR A 790 -40.94 15.20 -21.59
N ASP A 791 -40.92 15.37 -22.91
CA ASP A 791 -40.05 16.22 -23.70
C ASP A 791 -40.12 17.71 -23.27
N PRO A 792 -38.99 18.45 -23.13
CA PRO A 792 -39.01 19.86 -22.72
C PRO A 792 -39.63 20.85 -23.71
N HIS A 793 -39.98 20.43 -24.94
CA HIS A 793 -40.30 21.36 -26.03
C HIS A 793 -41.80 21.61 -26.33
N ALA A 794 -42.71 21.26 -25.42
CA ALA A 794 -44.15 21.47 -25.63
C ALA A 794 -44.92 21.99 -24.40
N CYS A 795 -44.61 23.19 -23.89
CA CYS A 795 -45.49 23.89 -22.93
C CYS A 795 -45.26 25.41 -22.82
N GLY A 796 -45.48 26.17 -23.90
CA GLY A 796 -45.31 27.64 -23.88
C GLY A 796 -46.27 28.40 -22.95
N GLY A 797 -47.51 27.93 -22.79
CA GLY A 797 -48.54 28.63 -21.99
C GLY A 797 -48.45 28.42 -20.48
N ALA A 798 -48.05 27.23 -20.02
CA ALA A 798 -48.08 26.87 -18.59
C ALA A 798 -46.99 27.55 -17.74
N HIS A 799 -45.99 28.17 -18.37
CA HIS A 799 -44.89 28.84 -17.67
C HIS A 799 -45.23 30.25 -17.16
N LEU A 800 -46.19 30.96 -17.77
CA LEU A 800 -46.61 32.30 -17.33
C LEU A 800 -47.52 32.24 -16.10
N GLU A 801 -48.60 31.45 -16.14
CA GLU A 801 -49.53 31.32 -14.99
C GLU A 801 -48.80 30.85 -13.70
N HIS A 802 -47.79 29.98 -13.85
CA HIS A 802 -46.97 29.54 -12.73
C HIS A 802 -45.97 30.61 -12.25
N ALA A 803 -45.54 31.52 -13.11
CA ALA A 803 -44.67 32.65 -12.75
C ALA A 803 -45.46 33.77 -12.04
N GLU A 804 -46.67 34.07 -12.50
CA GLU A 804 -47.56 35.06 -11.89
C GLU A 804 -47.98 34.64 -10.47
N ALA A 805 -48.49 33.42 -10.30
CA ALA A 805 -48.84 32.88 -8.98
C ALA A 805 -47.63 32.82 -8.02
N MET A 806 -46.43 32.55 -8.54
CA MET A 806 -45.19 32.62 -7.76
C MET A 806 -44.79 34.06 -7.42
N SER A 807 -45.16 35.06 -8.23
CA SER A 807 -44.91 36.47 -7.95
C SER A 807 -45.84 37.02 -6.85
N GLU A 808 -47.13 36.65 -6.86
CA GLU A 808 -48.10 37.02 -5.83
C GLU A 808 -47.73 36.43 -4.47
N GLY A 809 -47.38 35.13 -4.43
CA GLY A 809 -46.89 34.48 -3.22
C GLY A 809 -45.61 35.11 -2.65
N ARG A 810 -44.75 35.68 -3.50
CA ARG A 810 -43.55 36.44 -3.08
C ARG A 810 -43.87 37.85 -2.59
N ARG A 811 -44.83 38.55 -3.21
CA ARG A 811 -45.34 39.86 -2.74
C ARG A 811 -45.98 39.72 -1.34
N ALA A 812 -46.89 38.75 -1.17
CA ALA A 812 -47.47 38.43 0.14
C ALA A 812 -46.41 38.02 1.19
N GLY A 813 -45.35 37.32 0.76
CA GLY A 813 -44.20 36.99 1.61
C GLY A 813 -43.40 38.22 2.08
N GLU A 814 -43.18 39.22 1.22
CA GLU A 814 -42.53 40.48 1.59
C GLU A 814 -43.34 41.26 2.62
N GLU A 815 -44.66 41.33 2.43
CA GLU A 815 -45.57 42.03 3.34
C GLU A 815 -45.63 41.37 4.71
N LEU A 816 -45.68 40.04 4.77
CA LEU A 816 -45.63 39.29 6.03
C LEU A 816 -44.27 39.46 6.73
N LEU A 817 -43.16 39.48 5.99
CA LEU A 817 -41.83 39.78 6.54
C LEU A 817 -41.70 41.22 7.04
N ARG A 818 -42.36 42.19 6.39
CA ARG A 818 -42.48 43.57 6.87
C ARG A 818 -43.20 43.63 8.22
N GLY A 819 -44.25 42.84 8.40
CA GLY A 819 -44.94 42.65 9.69
C GLY A 819 -44.10 41.94 10.76
N VAL A 820 -43.21 41.02 10.39
CA VAL A 820 -42.27 40.40 11.35
C VAL A 820 -41.17 41.39 11.77
N LEU A 821 -40.69 42.22 10.84
CA LEU A 821 -39.66 43.23 11.13
C LEU A 821 -40.15 44.34 12.06
N SER A 822 -41.45 44.69 12.05
CA SER A 822 -42.01 45.65 13.02
C SER A 822 -42.16 45.10 14.45
N LEU A 823 -42.07 43.78 14.64
CA LEU A 823 -42.07 43.13 15.96
C LEU A 823 -40.67 43.02 16.61
N LEU A 824 -39.64 43.51 15.91
CA LEU A 824 -38.23 43.48 16.31
C LEU A 824 -37.67 44.91 16.38
N ASP A 825 -37.47 45.43 17.59
CA ASP A 825 -36.84 46.75 17.76
C ASP A 825 -35.32 46.64 17.56
N ALA A 826 -34.90 46.96 16.34
CA ALA A 826 -33.50 47.02 15.94
C ALA A 826 -32.66 47.95 16.85
N THR A 827 -33.24 49.00 17.42
CA THR A 827 -32.55 49.94 18.32
C THR A 827 -32.24 49.28 19.67
N GLN A 828 -33.20 48.56 20.24
CA GLN A 828 -33.03 47.84 21.50
C GLN A 828 -32.02 46.68 21.37
N ILE A 829 -32.10 45.91 20.29
CA ILE A 829 -31.17 44.79 20.04
C ILE A 829 -29.73 45.31 19.90
N ALA A 830 -29.53 46.47 19.27
CA ALA A 830 -28.20 47.09 19.14
C ALA A 830 -27.65 47.56 20.50
N ALA A 831 -28.49 48.21 21.31
CA ALA A 831 -28.14 48.68 22.64
C ALA A 831 -27.77 47.53 23.60
N ALA A 832 -28.53 46.42 23.58
CA ALA A 832 -28.30 45.26 24.43
C ALA A 832 -26.98 44.52 24.10
N LEU A 833 -26.68 44.34 22.81
CA LEU A 833 -25.49 43.61 22.38
C LEU A 833 -24.21 44.46 22.41
N GLY A 834 -24.33 45.79 22.40
CA GLY A 834 -23.20 46.73 22.48
C GLY A 834 -22.44 46.75 23.82
N VAL A 835 -22.98 46.13 24.88
CA VAL A 835 -22.30 46.01 26.18
C VAL A 835 -21.19 44.94 26.08
N PRO A 836 -19.89 45.28 26.30
CA PRO A 836 -18.78 44.39 25.96
C PRO A 836 -18.45 43.33 27.02
N HIS A 837 -19.01 43.42 28.23
CA HIS A 837 -18.70 42.49 29.33
C HIS A 837 -20.00 42.00 30.00
N VAL A 838 -20.11 40.68 30.12
CA VAL A 838 -21.14 39.99 30.90
C VAL A 838 -20.39 39.16 31.93
N ASP A 839 -20.74 39.33 33.21
CA ASP A 839 -20.13 38.58 34.31
C ASP A 839 -20.33 37.07 34.08
N PRO A 840 -19.26 36.25 34.05
CA PRO A 840 -19.37 34.82 33.78
C PRO A 840 -20.18 34.04 34.82
N ASP A 841 -20.33 34.55 36.04
CA ASP A 841 -21.10 33.91 37.11
C ASP A 841 -22.58 34.37 37.17
N ASP A 842 -22.95 35.47 36.49
CA ASP A 842 -24.36 35.88 36.37
C ASP A 842 -25.14 35.07 35.32
N LYS A 843 -25.75 33.98 35.80
CA LYS A 843 -26.66 33.13 35.02
C LYS A 843 -27.85 33.88 34.41
N ARG A 844 -28.34 34.98 35.01
CA ARG A 844 -29.45 35.79 34.45
C ARG A 844 -28.94 36.65 33.29
N ALA A 845 -27.79 37.32 33.43
CA ALA A 845 -27.21 38.10 32.35
C ALA A 845 -26.83 37.23 31.13
N LYS A 846 -26.29 36.03 31.38
CA LYS A 846 -26.04 35.03 30.32
C LYS A 846 -27.32 34.63 29.57
N GLN A 847 -28.41 34.35 30.29
CA GLN A 847 -29.71 34.02 29.66
C GLN A 847 -30.30 35.19 28.85
N ARG A 848 -30.16 36.44 29.33
CA ARG A 848 -30.59 37.62 28.53
C ARG A 848 -29.75 37.73 27.25
N ARG A 849 -28.43 37.61 27.34
CA ARG A 849 -27.52 37.62 26.17
C ARG A 849 -27.86 36.53 25.14
N GLU A 850 -28.22 35.33 25.59
CA GLU A 850 -28.68 34.24 24.71
C GLU A 850 -30.00 34.57 23.99
N VAL A 851 -30.92 35.29 24.65
CA VAL A 851 -32.17 35.79 24.04
C VAL A 851 -31.90 36.92 23.06
N ASP A 852 -31.01 37.86 23.38
CA ASP A 852 -30.69 39.01 22.52
C ASP A 852 -29.96 38.58 21.23
N GLU A 853 -29.03 37.62 21.31
CA GLU A 853 -28.40 37.00 20.13
C GLU A 853 -29.42 36.19 19.30
N ALA A 854 -30.40 35.55 19.94
CA ALA A 854 -31.50 34.88 19.23
C ALA A 854 -32.41 35.88 18.50
N GLN A 855 -32.69 37.05 19.08
CA GLN A 855 -33.45 38.13 18.44
C GLN A 855 -32.66 38.76 17.27
N LYS A 856 -31.36 39.03 17.44
CA LYS A 856 -30.48 39.46 16.33
C LYS A 856 -30.48 38.44 15.20
N LYS A 857 -30.36 37.15 15.50
CA LYS A 857 -30.42 36.08 14.49
C LYS A 857 -31.76 36.04 13.75
N ALA A 858 -32.87 36.30 14.44
CA ALA A 858 -34.19 36.42 13.82
C ALA A 858 -34.31 37.67 12.92
N LEU A 859 -33.79 38.82 13.36
CA LEU A 859 -33.75 40.07 12.59
C LEU A 859 -32.95 39.90 11.29
N VAL A 860 -31.73 39.34 11.38
CA VAL A 860 -30.87 39.02 10.23
C VAL A 860 -31.59 38.05 9.27
N GLY A 861 -32.23 37.00 9.79
CA GLY A 861 -32.99 36.06 8.97
C GLY A 861 -34.16 36.69 8.22
N ALA A 862 -34.94 37.56 8.88
CA ALA A 862 -36.06 38.25 8.27
C ALA A 862 -35.63 39.27 7.20
N LEU A 863 -34.58 40.06 7.48
CA LEU A 863 -33.98 40.99 6.50
C LEU A 863 -33.42 40.25 5.27
N HIS A 864 -32.74 39.11 5.49
CA HIS A 864 -32.22 38.29 4.40
C HIS A 864 -33.33 37.72 3.51
N LEU A 865 -34.39 37.16 4.09
CA LEU A 865 -35.54 36.64 3.34
C LEU A 865 -36.27 37.75 2.56
N LYS A 866 -36.44 38.93 3.15
CA LYS A 866 -37.05 40.09 2.49
C LYS A 866 -36.24 40.53 1.26
N ALA A 867 -34.92 40.67 1.42
CA ALA A 867 -34.05 41.02 0.31
C ALA A 867 -34.02 39.92 -0.77
N ALA A 868 -34.04 38.64 -0.40
CA ALA A 868 -34.13 37.54 -1.38
C ALA A 868 -35.45 37.55 -2.17
N ALA A 869 -36.58 37.84 -1.52
CA ALA A 869 -37.87 37.98 -2.19
C ALA A 869 -37.88 39.14 -3.19
N LEU A 870 -37.34 40.31 -2.80
CA LEU A 870 -37.22 41.48 -3.67
C LEU A 870 -36.28 41.22 -4.87
N ALA A 871 -35.16 40.51 -4.66
CA ALA A 871 -34.24 40.15 -5.74
C ALA A 871 -34.87 39.22 -6.78
N ASP A 872 -35.75 38.30 -6.37
CA ASP A 872 -36.47 37.44 -7.31
C ASP A 872 -37.67 38.16 -7.97
N LEU A 873 -38.35 39.08 -7.28
CA LEU A 873 -39.38 39.94 -7.88
C LEU A 873 -38.78 40.83 -8.98
N HIS A 874 -37.61 41.43 -8.74
CA HIS A 874 -36.88 42.20 -9.75
C HIS A 874 -36.51 41.35 -10.98
N LYS A 875 -36.05 40.09 -10.79
CA LYS A 875 -35.77 39.18 -11.92
C LYS A 875 -37.01 38.88 -12.76
N VAL A 876 -38.17 38.68 -12.13
CA VAL A 876 -39.43 38.42 -12.85
C VAL A 876 -39.85 39.66 -13.66
N ALA A 877 -39.81 40.85 -13.06
CA ALA A 877 -40.11 42.11 -13.75
C ALA A 877 -39.13 42.39 -14.91
N ALA A 878 -37.82 42.15 -14.70
CA ALA A 878 -36.81 42.30 -15.73
C ALA A 878 -36.93 41.27 -16.87
N ALA A 879 -37.43 40.07 -16.60
CA ALA A 879 -37.69 39.04 -17.62
C ALA A 879 -38.94 39.36 -18.45
N ALA A 880 -40.01 39.90 -17.83
CA ALA A 880 -41.21 40.35 -18.54
C ALA A 880 -40.85 41.45 -19.57
N GLY A 881 -40.14 42.50 -19.14
CA GLY A 881 -39.71 43.59 -20.02
C GLY A 881 -38.66 43.22 -21.09
N ALA A 882 -38.18 41.97 -21.13
CA ALA A 882 -37.26 41.48 -22.16
C ALA A 882 -37.95 40.61 -23.24
N GLY A 883 -39.25 40.30 -23.08
CA GLY A 883 -40.00 39.41 -23.98
C GLY A 883 -40.42 40.04 -25.31
N ASP A 884 -40.74 41.34 -25.32
CA ASP A 884 -41.34 42.03 -26.47
C ASP A 884 -40.33 42.51 -27.53
N GLY A 885 -39.30 41.69 -27.78
CA GLY A 885 -38.20 41.98 -28.71
C GLY A 885 -38.46 41.57 -30.18
N ALA A 886 -39.71 41.39 -30.62
CA ALA A 886 -40.02 40.94 -31.98
C ALA A 886 -41.44 41.33 -32.49
N GLY A 887 -41.72 42.62 -32.67
CA GLY A 887 -42.92 43.08 -33.37
C GLY A 887 -43.02 44.59 -33.49
N ASP A 888 -43.05 45.12 -34.71
CA ASP A 888 -43.28 46.56 -34.95
C ASP A 888 -44.71 46.96 -34.58
N GLY A 889 -44.87 47.70 -33.49
CA GLY A 889 -46.16 48.27 -33.07
C GLY A 889 -46.00 49.19 -31.87
N ALA A 890 -46.25 50.49 -32.06
CA ALA A 890 -46.20 51.46 -30.97
C ALA A 890 -47.42 51.31 -30.04
N GLY A 891 -47.19 50.79 -28.83
CA GLY A 891 -48.14 50.69 -27.72
C GLY A 891 -47.42 50.83 -26.37
N ASP A 892 -48.13 51.23 -25.32
CA ASP A 892 -47.56 51.71 -24.05
C ASP A 892 -46.75 50.68 -23.23
N GLY A 893 -45.46 50.52 -23.54
CA GLY A 893 -44.50 49.74 -22.75
C GLY A 893 -43.95 50.43 -21.49
N ALA A 894 -44.71 51.32 -20.86
CA ALA A 894 -44.22 52.18 -19.77
C ALA A 894 -44.35 51.57 -18.34
N GLY A 895 -45.16 50.51 -18.17
CA GLY A 895 -45.45 49.91 -16.87
C GLY A 895 -44.29 49.06 -16.31
N ASP A 896 -43.89 48.02 -17.04
CA ASP A 896 -42.99 46.97 -16.51
C ASP A 896 -41.57 47.46 -16.17
N GLY A 897 -41.07 48.45 -16.91
CA GLY A 897 -39.80 49.09 -16.63
C GLY A 897 -39.78 49.88 -15.31
N ALA A 898 -40.93 50.44 -14.90
CA ALA A 898 -41.06 51.19 -13.66
C ALA A 898 -41.08 50.24 -12.44
N ASP A 899 -41.84 49.14 -12.53
CA ASP A 899 -41.93 48.11 -11.48
C ASP A 899 -40.56 47.44 -11.24
N SER A 900 -39.80 47.15 -12.31
CA SER A 900 -38.44 46.60 -12.22
C SER A 900 -37.48 47.53 -11.47
N LYS A 901 -37.53 48.84 -11.77
CA LYS A 901 -36.70 49.86 -11.10
C LYS A 901 -37.09 50.05 -9.63
N ALA A 902 -38.38 50.12 -9.31
CA ALA A 902 -38.86 50.23 -7.94
C ALA A 902 -38.48 49.00 -7.09
N ALA A 903 -38.52 47.80 -7.67
CA ALA A 903 -38.06 46.58 -7.02
C ALA A 903 -36.54 46.59 -6.74
N LEU A 904 -35.73 47.20 -7.61
CA LEU A 904 -34.28 47.35 -7.41
C LEU A 904 -33.95 48.34 -6.29
N GLU A 905 -34.60 49.50 -6.25
CA GLU A 905 -34.43 50.49 -5.17
C GLU A 905 -34.87 49.92 -3.80
N ALA A 906 -35.95 49.14 -3.77
CA ALA A 906 -36.39 48.43 -2.56
C ALA A 906 -35.41 47.33 -2.12
N LEU A 907 -34.79 46.63 -3.08
CA LEU A 907 -33.74 45.64 -2.82
C LEU A 907 -32.49 46.29 -2.22
N ASP A 908 -32.04 47.42 -2.76
CA ASP A 908 -30.91 48.19 -2.22
C ASP A 908 -31.13 48.58 -0.76
N ALA A 909 -32.31 49.10 -0.44
CA ALA A 909 -32.67 49.46 0.93
C ALA A 909 -32.66 48.24 1.87
N ALA A 910 -33.16 47.08 1.42
CA ALA A 910 -33.17 45.86 2.20
C ALA A 910 -31.76 45.28 2.43
N VAL A 911 -30.90 45.29 1.40
CA VAL A 911 -29.50 44.84 1.48
C VAL A 911 -28.67 45.79 2.36
N ALA A 912 -28.88 47.11 2.24
CA ALA A 912 -28.24 48.11 3.10
C ALA A 912 -28.67 48.00 4.56
N ALA A 913 -29.92 47.61 4.84
CA ALA A 913 -30.39 47.30 6.19
C ALA A 913 -29.73 46.02 6.74
N LEU A 914 -29.62 44.96 5.94
CA LEU A 914 -28.99 43.69 6.33
C LEU A 914 -27.51 43.86 6.70
N HIS A 915 -26.75 44.61 5.88
CA HIS A 915 -25.32 44.86 6.11
C HIS A 915 -24.99 45.70 7.37
N ARG A 916 -25.99 46.25 8.08
CA ARG A 916 -25.79 46.85 9.41
C ARG A 916 -25.72 45.81 10.54
N TRP A 917 -26.16 44.58 10.28
CA TRP A 917 -26.38 43.54 11.27
C TRP A 917 -25.60 42.24 11.04
N ALA A 918 -25.30 41.96 9.77
CA ALA A 918 -24.61 40.77 9.30
C ALA A 918 -23.50 41.17 8.32
N ALA A 919 -22.42 40.39 8.27
CA ALA A 919 -21.33 40.63 7.33
C ALA A 919 -21.76 40.26 5.90
N LYS A 920 -21.17 40.90 4.87
CA LYS A 920 -21.56 40.70 3.46
C LYS A 920 -21.41 39.24 3.02
N GLU A 921 -20.40 38.59 3.58
CA GLU A 921 -19.99 37.22 3.38
C GLU A 921 -21.02 36.20 3.89
N GLU A 922 -21.76 36.54 4.95
CA GLU A 922 -22.76 35.63 5.56
C GLU A 922 -23.95 35.37 4.62
N HIS A 923 -24.13 36.21 3.60
CA HIS A 923 -25.27 36.21 2.69
C HIS A 923 -24.89 36.16 1.20
N TRP A 924 -23.77 35.50 0.86
CA TRP A 924 -23.21 35.45 -0.51
C TRP A 924 -24.22 35.18 -1.64
N LYS A 925 -25.23 34.30 -1.46
CA LYS A 925 -26.26 34.02 -2.51
C LYS A 925 -27.05 35.28 -2.87
N LEU A 926 -27.40 36.08 -1.87
CA LEU A 926 -28.12 37.35 -2.03
C LEU A 926 -27.20 38.39 -2.65
N LEU A 927 -25.93 38.46 -2.23
CA LEU A 927 -24.94 39.40 -2.78
C LEU A 927 -24.67 39.15 -4.27
N VAL A 928 -24.58 37.88 -4.70
CA VAL A 928 -24.48 37.48 -6.11
C VAL A 928 -25.74 37.87 -6.89
N ALA A 929 -26.93 37.63 -6.34
CA ALA A 929 -28.19 38.02 -6.98
C ALA A 929 -28.35 39.54 -7.12
N TRP A 930 -27.94 40.29 -6.09
CA TRP A 930 -27.94 41.76 -6.07
C TRP A 930 -26.97 42.36 -7.11
N HIS A 931 -25.77 41.81 -7.23
CA HIS A 931 -24.83 42.22 -8.28
C HIS A 931 -25.31 41.84 -9.69
N ARG A 932 -25.93 40.67 -9.88
CA ARG A 932 -26.56 40.29 -11.18
C ARG A 932 -27.72 41.22 -11.54
N ALA A 933 -28.55 41.64 -10.57
CA ALA A 933 -29.63 42.61 -10.79
C ALA A 933 -29.13 43.98 -11.28
N HIS A 934 -27.91 44.38 -10.89
CA HIS A 934 -27.23 45.57 -11.39
C HIS A 934 -26.44 45.37 -12.70
N GLY A 935 -26.49 44.17 -13.30
CA GLY A 935 -25.67 43.81 -14.47
C GLY A 935 -24.18 43.59 -14.17
N TYR A 936 -23.75 43.59 -12.90
CA TYR A 936 -22.35 43.49 -12.49
C TYR A 936 -21.87 42.04 -12.36
N ALA A 937 -21.95 41.26 -13.45
CA ALA A 937 -21.58 39.84 -13.49
C ALA A 937 -20.14 39.56 -13.00
N ALA A 938 -19.19 40.46 -13.29
CA ALA A 938 -17.80 40.32 -12.82
C ALA A 938 -17.68 40.46 -11.28
N THR A 939 -18.41 41.40 -10.69
CA THR A 939 -18.45 41.61 -9.23
C THR A 939 -19.23 40.48 -8.54
N ALA A 940 -20.29 39.97 -9.18
CA ALA A 940 -21.00 38.78 -8.74
C ALA A 940 -20.09 37.54 -8.73
N LEU A 941 -19.24 37.36 -9.76
CA LEU A 941 -18.23 36.30 -9.79
C LEU A 941 -17.16 36.47 -8.71
N ALA A 942 -16.67 37.70 -8.47
CA ALA A 942 -15.71 37.98 -7.42
C ALA A 942 -16.27 37.66 -6.01
N ALA A 943 -17.51 38.07 -5.73
CA ALA A 943 -18.20 37.75 -4.48
C ALA A 943 -18.40 36.24 -4.27
N LEU A 944 -18.70 35.51 -5.35
CA LEU A 944 -18.80 34.06 -5.32
C LEU A 944 -17.43 33.40 -5.07
N ASP A 945 -16.38 33.83 -5.76
CA ASP A 945 -15.03 33.28 -5.60
C ASP A 945 -14.44 33.58 -4.22
N GLU A 946 -14.74 34.74 -3.62
CA GLU A 946 -14.37 35.05 -2.25
C GLU A 946 -15.09 34.15 -1.24
N HIS A 947 -16.38 33.86 -1.43
CA HIS A 947 -17.09 32.87 -0.61
C HIS A 947 -16.49 31.48 -0.77
N LEU A 948 -16.26 31.05 -2.02
CA LEU A 948 -15.66 29.75 -2.35
C LEU A 948 -14.27 29.57 -1.72
N ALA A 949 -13.46 30.63 -1.65
CA ALA A 949 -12.15 30.62 -1.01
C ALA A 949 -12.22 30.47 0.52
N LYS A 950 -13.34 30.86 1.15
CA LYS A 950 -13.58 30.74 2.59
C LYS A 950 -14.24 29.41 3.00
N GLU A 951 -14.63 28.54 2.06
CA GLU A 951 -15.30 27.27 2.38
C GLU A 951 -14.38 26.19 2.95
N LYS A 952 -14.82 25.55 4.03
CA LYS A 952 -14.14 24.40 4.63
C LYS A 952 -14.57 23.10 3.92
N GLY A 953 -13.94 22.78 2.79
CA GLY A 953 -14.13 21.52 2.06
C GLY A 953 -14.26 21.69 0.55
N PRO A 954 -14.61 20.62 -0.20
CA PRO A 954 -14.92 20.75 -1.62
C PRO A 954 -16.19 21.62 -1.81
N PRO A 955 -16.14 22.67 -2.64
CA PRO A 955 -17.25 23.63 -2.77
C PRO A 955 -18.44 23.01 -3.52
N PRO A 956 -19.68 23.04 -2.98
CA PRO A 956 -20.82 22.30 -3.52
C PRO A 956 -21.09 22.53 -5.01
N LYS A 957 -21.52 21.46 -5.70
CA LYS A 957 -21.77 21.43 -7.15
C LYS A 957 -22.59 22.63 -7.65
N GLU A 958 -23.71 22.94 -6.98
CA GLU A 958 -24.56 24.10 -7.26
C GLU A 958 -23.79 25.43 -7.39
N LYS A 959 -22.77 25.64 -6.54
CA LYS A 959 -21.99 26.88 -6.53
C LYS A 959 -21.02 26.95 -7.71
N LEU A 960 -20.47 25.80 -8.11
CA LEU A 960 -19.62 25.72 -9.30
C LEU A 960 -20.46 25.83 -10.59
N GLU A 961 -21.71 25.38 -10.58
CA GLU A 961 -22.66 25.58 -11.69
C GLU A 961 -23.02 27.06 -11.83
N LEU A 962 -23.34 27.74 -10.72
CA LEU A 962 -23.56 29.20 -10.70
C LEU A 962 -22.31 29.99 -11.11
N ARG A 963 -21.11 29.55 -10.71
CA ARG A 963 -19.84 30.13 -11.18
C ARG A 963 -19.69 30.00 -12.70
N LEU A 964 -20.14 28.86 -13.25
CA LEU A 964 -20.08 28.54 -14.67
C LEU A 964 -21.10 29.36 -15.47
N GLU A 965 -22.29 29.64 -14.92
CA GLU A 965 -23.24 30.62 -15.47
C GLU A 965 -22.61 32.02 -15.56
N LEU A 966 -22.05 32.54 -14.47
CA LEU A 966 -21.41 33.86 -14.44
C LEU A 966 -20.25 33.98 -15.45
N LEU A 967 -19.47 32.90 -15.64
CA LEU A 967 -18.43 32.85 -16.68
C LEU A 967 -18.99 32.86 -18.11
N ARG A 968 -20.21 32.34 -18.35
CA ARG A 968 -20.90 32.45 -19.64
C ARG A 968 -21.41 33.88 -19.87
N GLU A 969 -21.99 34.52 -18.85
CA GLU A 969 -22.44 35.92 -18.92
C GLU A 969 -21.30 36.88 -19.27
N LEU A 970 -20.07 36.58 -18.79
CA LEU A 970 -18.85 37.33 -19.13
C LEU A 970 -18.26 36.97 -20.51
N GLY A 971 -18.81 35.99 -21.23
CA GLY A 971 -18.27 35.52 -22.52
C GLY A 971 -16.95 34.75 -22.44
N TRP A 972 -16.53 34.31 -21.25
CA TRP A 972 -15.21 33.71 -21.01
C TRP A 972 -15.17 32.21 -21.35
N GLN A 973 -15.41 31.88 -22.63
CA GLN A 973 -15.65 30.51 -23.09
C GLN A 973 -14.56 29.50 -22.69
N HIS A 974 -13.28 29.88 -22.74
CA HIS A 974 -12.17 29.00 -22.32
C HIS A 974 -12.21 28.67 -20.82
N TRP A 975 -12.64 29.60 -19.96
CA TRP A 975 -12.88 29.34 -18.54
C TRP A 975 -14.15 28.51 -18.32
N VAL A 976 -15.19 28.71 -19.13
CA VAL A 976 -16.42 27.90 -19.11
C VAL A 976 -16.10 26.43 -19.39
N ASP A 977 -15.32 26.13 -20.43
CA ASP A 977 -15.01 24.75 -20.81
C ASP A 977 -14.05 24.07 -19.83
N ASN A 978 -13.06 24.80 -19.30
CA ASN A 978 -12.25 24.33 -18.17
C ASN A 978 -13.12 24.06 -16.93
N ALA A 979 -14.06 24.95 -16.60
CA ALA A 979 -14.98 24.77 -15.48
C ALA A 979 -15.90 23.55 -15.67
N LYS A 980 -16.43 23.31 -16.88
CA LYS A 980 -17.20 22.08 -17.21
C LYS A 980 -16.37 20.82 -16.95
N ALA A 981 -15.15 20.77 -17.49
CA ALA A 981 -14.25 19.62 -17.33
C ALA A 981 -13.89 19.37 -15.85
N LEU A 982 -13.56 20.44 -15.11
CA LEU A 982 -13.31 20.37 -13.66
C LEU A 982 -14.55 19.93 -12.87
N LEU A 983 -15.76 20.29 -13.29
CA LEU A 983 -16.99 19.91 -12.62
C LEU A 983 -17.28 18.42 -12.76
N LEU A 984 -17.09 17.85 -13.97
CA LEU A 984 -17.16 16.40 -14.20
C LEU A 984 -16.11 15.64 -13.38
N LEU A 985 -14.88 16.16 -13.28
CA LEU A 985 -13.80 15.58 -12.47
C LEU A 985 -14.00 15.77 -10.95
N LYS A 986 -14.79 16.76 -10.52
CA LYS A 986 -15.10 17.01 -9.10
C LYS A 986 -16.33 16.24 -8.62
N TYR A 987 -17.29 16.00 -9.52
CA TYR A 987 -18.59 15.42 -9.22
C TYR A 987 -18.93 14.26 -10.19
N PRO A 988 -18.16 13.16 -10.18
CA PRO A 988 -18.47 11.99 -10.99
C PRO A 988 -19.79 11.34 -10.54
N GLN A 989 -20.58 10.85 -11.50
CA GLN A 989 -21.89 10.24 -11.23
C GLN A 989 -21.76 8.90 -10.46
N SER A 990 -20.73 8.12 -10.78
CA SER A 990 -20.41 6.82 -10.19
C SER A 990 -18.96 6.78 -9.70
N TYR A 991 -18.61 5.75 -8.92
CA TYR A 991 -17.21 5.47 -8.64
C TYR A 991 -16.53 4.98 -9.93
N PRO A 992 -15.26 5.31 -10.18
CA PRO A 992 -14.53 4.78 -11.34
C PRO A 992 -14.37 3.25 -11.21
N PRO A 993 -14.36 2.51 -12.33
CA PRO A 993 -13.97 1.10 -12.32
C PRO A 993 -12.59 0.90 -11.67
N PRO A 994 -12.37 -0.20 -10.92
CA PRO A 994 -13.30 -1.29 -10.66
C PRO A 994 -14.21 -1.07 -9.43
N PHE A 995 -14.21 0.12 -8.84
CA PHE A 995 -14.96 0.40 -7.59
C PHE A 995 -16.44 0.72 -7.82
N ASN A 996 -16.90 0.71 -9.08
CA ASN A 996 -18.31 0.83 -9.39
C ASN A 996 -19.04 -0.47 -9.04
N SER A 997 -20.07 -0.36 -8.22
CA SER A 997 -21.03 -1.44 -8.06
C SER A 997 -22.10 -1.25 -9.13
N VAL A 998 -22.01 -2.03 -10.22
CA VAL A 998 -23.13 -2.18 -11.17
C VAL A 998 -24.40 -2.58 -10.41
#